data_AF-L8H9R0-F1
#
_entry.id   AF-L8H9R0-F1
#
_cell.length_a   1.000
_cell.length_b   1.000
_cell.length_c   1.000
_cell.angle_alpha   90.00
_cell.angle_beta   90.00
_cell.angle_gamma   90.00
#
_symmetry.space_group_name_H-M   'P 1'
#
loop_
_entity.id
_entity.type
_entity.pdbx_description
1 polymer ?
#
loop_
_entity_poly.entity_id
_entity_poly.type
_entity_poly.pdbx_seq_one_letter_code
_entity_poly.pdbx_strand_id
1 'polypeptide(L)'
;MEWIATLEKERRNVYAGAVGYFAFTGDINTCIAIRTMTIKDNTAYLQAGGGIVYDSEPDFEYWETVHKMAALARAIDLAEENSVTATQAFENAENARAHAPAASSFNTMWTDAENRQGVTGVILAQQLNVVPQGVVCTPDESKRGRRTLMIDNYDSFTWNLYQYLSQLGQEVIVHRNDKITLEECLALAPDRLVISPGPGWPKDAGVSSKLIRALAGKIPILGVCLGHECMVEEYGGVIEHCGEIVHGKTSNIIHDGKGLYVDIPNNVPVIRYHSLAARHTALPPDFVVTSKTAGGVIMGIRHTKVRMEGVQFHPESIKTDDGMTMLKNFVSWTTGTWSEEELQGPSFAFEGDKATSAAQAQLSAQDTSIRQALRLMADQQVLTSDQIIACIQEIMSGTAPSSQVGAFLFALRGDRISPDVLLASAKAMSSFAIPCAVGGPVIDVVGTGGDSVDTFNASTAAALYCCGCCGRRVTKHGNRSSSGRCGAADFMEALGACITLNSPQLATVIEECDMGFLFAQVFHPAMKSVSAIRRELGIRTIFNILGPLTNPASPTHMLVGVGSIELGDLYAQVLLKMGKQAMVVHSDEGLDEISPCGPTQAWVVKDDAITRTVIKPEDFGLRPLAIDDIRGSAPSENAALFRKIVAGKEHHPVVDYVALNAGAALFIGGLAETLAAGVALAQTTIKSGKVAEKLDRYIRLSQQHA
;
A
#
# COMPACT_ATOMS: atom_id res chain seq x y z
N MET A 1 -30.08 15.19 29.09
CA MET A 1 -28.82 15.94 29.34
C MET A 1 -28.63 16.36 30.81
N GLU A 2 -29.67 16.44 31.64
CA GLU A 2 -29.54 16.91 33.04
C GLU A 2 -28.68 16.00 33.96
N TRP A 3 -28.57 14.71 33.65
CA TRP A 3 -27.74 13.76 34.42
C TRP A 3 -26.24 13.85 34.09
N ILE A 4 -25.87 14.35 32.89
CA ILE A 4 -24.46 14.51 32.51
C ILE A 4 -23.83 15.64 33.33
N ALA A 5 -24.57 16.72 33.58
CA ALA A 5 -24.09 17.86 34.37
C ALA A 5 -23.82 17.54 35.86
N THR A 6 -24.38 16.45 36.39
CA THR A 6 -24.15 16.00 37.76
C THR A 6 -23.00 14.99 37.87
N LEU A 7 -22.63 14.31 36.78
CA LEU A 7 -21.56 13.31 36.73
C LEU A 7 -20.22 13.90 36.22
N GLU A 8 -20.27 14.90 35.34
CA GLU A 8 -19.06 15.52 34.80
C GLU A 8 -18.57 16.65 35.71
N LYS A 9 -17.38 16.46 36.27
CA LYS A 9 -16.71 17.47 37.10
C LYS A 9 -16.06 18.59 36.27
N GLU A 10 -15.97 18.42 34.96
CA GLU A 10 -15.37 19.37 34.03
C GLU A 10 -16.29 19.62 32.83
N ARG A 11 -16.25 20.83 32.28
CA ARG A 11 -17.03 21.18 31.08
C ARG A 11 -16.39 20.54 29.85
N ARG A 12 -17.19 19.85 29.03
CA ARG A 12 -16.80 19.44 27.67
C ARG A 12 -16.41 20.68 26.85
N ASN A 13 -15.24 20.65 26.23
CA ASN A 13 -14.78 21.72 25.32
C ASN A 13 -15.28 21.40 23.89
N VAL A 14 -14.59 21.81 22.82
CA VAL A 14 -14.98 21.54 21.42
C VAL A 14 -15.12 20.03 21.10
N TYR A 15 -14.58 19.15 21.95
CA TYR A 15 -14.71 17.70 21.84
C TYR A 15 -16.18 17.22 21.84
N ALA A 16 -16.55 16.43 20.81
CA ALA A 16 -17.92 16.02 20.48
C ALA A 16 -18.89 17.16 20.12
N GLY A 17 -18.38 18.37 19.92
CA GLY A 17 -19.10 19.48 19.29
C GLY A 17 -19.03 19.42 17.76
N ALA A 18 -19.85 20.24 17.11
CA ALA A 18 -19.79 20.45 15.67
C ALA A 18 -18.78 21.57 15.34
N VAL A 19 -17.82 21.29 14.46
CA VAL A 19 -16.97 22.31 13.84
C VAL A 19 -17.38 22.41 12.39
N GLY A 20 -17.61 23.61 11.90
CA GLY A 20 -18.11 23.81 10.55
C GLY A 20 -17.95 25.22 10.06
N TYR A 21 -18.23 25.43 8.78
CA TYR A 21 -18.31 26.75 8.20
C TYR A 21 -19.68 26.97 7.57
N PHE A 22 -20.09 28.23 7.57
CA PHE A 22 -21.27 28.72 6.90
C PHE A 22 -20.82 29.51 5.68
N ALA A 23 -21.27 29.12 4.50
CA ALA A 23 -21.05 29.89 3.29
C ALA A 23 -22.18 30.91 3.11
N PHE A 24 -21.87 32.08 2.54
CA PHE A 24 -22.87 33.10 2.20
C PHE A 24 -23.88 32.63 1.13
N THR A 25 -23.66 31.47 0.52
CA THR A 25 -24.57 30.76 -0.39
C THR A 25 -25.68 30.00 0.33
N GLY A 26 -25.65 29.94 1.67
CA GLY A 26 -26.61 29.20 2.49
C GLY A 26 -26.16 27.77 2.82
N ASP A 27 -24.98 27.37 2.36
CA ASP A 27 -24.42 26.06 2.69
C ASP A 27 -23.87 26.04 4.11
N ILE A 28 -24.22 24.98 4.85
CA ILE A 28 -23.63 24.65 6.14
C ILE A 28 -22.91 23.31 5.98
N ASN A 29 -21.63 23.28 6.35
CA ASN A 29 -20.89 22.03 6.47
C ASN A 29 -20.34 21.93 7.90
N THR A 30 -20.77 20.89 8.63
CA THR A 30 -20.34 20.61 9.98
C THR A 30 -19.77 19.20 10.08
N CYS A 31 -18.63 19.05 10.74
CA CYS A 31 -18.08 17.77 11.18
C CYS A 31 -18.13 17.69 12.71
N ILE A 32 -18.10 16.48 13.26
CA ILE A 32 -17.98 16.26 14.70
C ILE A 32 -16.48 16.15 15.04
N ALA A 33 -16.02 16.96 15.98
CA ALA A 33 -14.65 16.87 16.46
C ALA A 33 -14.49 15.62 17.34
N ILE A 34 -13.82 14.60 16.82
CA ILE A 34 -13.62 13.31 17.50
C ILE A 34 -12.32 13.24 18.32
N ARG A 35 -11.43 14.23 18.18
CA ARG A 35 -10.18 14.42 18.95
C ARG A 35 -9.82 15.90 18.91
N THR A 36 -9.46 16.49 20.05
CA THR A 36 -9.06 17.91 20.12
C THR A 36 -7.88 18.11 21.04
N MET A 37 -6.99 19.03 20.68
CA MET A 37 -5.91 19.55 21.53
C MET A 37 -6.10 21.05 21.66
N THR A 38 -6.18 21.54 22.90
CA THR A 38 -6.23 22.98 23.20
C THR A 38 -4.98 23.37 23.96
N ILE A 39 -4.22 24.35 23.47
CA ILE A 39 -3.00 24.84 24.13
C ILE A 39 -3.32 26.18 24.76
N LYS A 40 -3.07 26.32 26.06
CA LYS A 40 -3.23 27.57 26.80
C LYS A 40 -2.19 27.62 27.93
N ASP A 41 -1.53 28.77 28.09
CA ASP A 41 -0.56 29.01 29.17
C ASP A 41 0.49 27.89 29.27
N ASN A 42 1.09 27.52 28.13
CA ASN A 42 2.07 26.44 28.00
C ASN A 42 1.60 25.05 28.48
N THR A 43 0.28 24.85 28.58
CA THR A 43 -0.34 23.59 28.95
C THR A 43 -1.20 23.09 27.79
N ALA A 44 -0.97 21.85 27.36
CA ALA A 44 -1.79 21.20 26.35
C ALA A 44 -2.89 20.35 27.02
N TYR A 45 -4.14 20.64 26.70
CA TYR A 45 -5.32 19.89 27.14
C TYR A 45 -5.76 18.97 26.00
N LEU A 46 -5.66 17.66 26.21
CA LEU A 46 -6.04 16.63 25.24
C LEU A 46 -7.43 16.07 25.56
N GLN A 47 -8.29 15.97 24.55
CA GLN A 47 -9.61 15.36 24.69
C GLN A 47 -9.88 14.41 23.52
N ALA A 48 -10.30 13.19 23.83
CA ALA A 48 -10.82 12.21 22.89
C ALA A 48 -11.90 11.36 23.58
N GLY A 49 -12.58 10.53 22.80
CA GLY A 49 -13.57 9.57 23.31
C GLY A 49 -14.29 8.83 22.18
N GLY A 50 -15.30 8.05 22.57
CA GLY A 50 -16.06 7.15 21.70
C GLY A 50 -17.55 7.40 21.74
N GLY A 51 -18.27 6.83 20.77
CA GLY A 51 -19.72 6.77 20.80
C GLY A 51 -20.14 5.57 21.64
N ILE A 52 -20.62 5.81 22.86
CA ILE A 52 -21.12 4.73 23.71
C ILE A 52 -22.52 4.33 23.24
N VAL A 53 -22.66 3.08 22.79
CA VAL A 53 -23.94 2.47 22.45
C VAL A 53 -24.34 1.46 23.53
N TYR A 54 -25.56 0.91 23.45
CA TYR A 54 -26.08 0.00 24.46
C TYR A 54 -25.20 -1.24 24.69
N ASP A 55 -24.50 -1.71 23.64
CA ASP A 55 -23.64 -2.89 23.67
C ASP A 55 -22.15 -2.58 23.87
N SER A 56 -21.79 -1.33 24.18
CA SER A 56 -20.39 -0.92 24.40
C SER A 56 -19.80 -1.60 25.64
N GLU A 57 -18.58 -2.14 25.50
CA GLU A 57 -17.81 -2.70 26.62
C GLU A 57 -16.92 -1.63 27.27
N PRO A 58 -17.13 -1.29 28.56
CA PRO A 58 -16.48 -0.12 29.19
C PRO A 58 -14.94 -0.09 29.09
N ASP A 59 -14.29 -1.25 29.27
CA ASP A 59 -12.83 -1.33 29.24
C ASP A 59 -12.29 -1.09 27.82
N PHE A 60 -12.96 -1.62 26.79
CA PHE A 60 -12.55 -1.39 25.40
C PHE A 60 -12.77 0.06 24.96
N GLU A 61 -13.89 0.68 25.36
CA GLU A 61 -14.16 2.09 25.08
C GLU A 61 -13.12 3.02 25.73
N TYR A 62 -12.70 2.68 26.95
CA TYR A 62 -11.63 3.40 27.65
C TYR A 62 -10.30 3.30 26.89
N TRP A 63 -9.87 2.08 26.54
CA TRP A 63 -8.62 1.90 25.81
C TRP A 63 -8.64 2.52 24.42
N GLU A 64 -9.77 2.45 23.71
CA GLU A 64 -9.94 3.15 22.43
C GLU A 64 -9.77 4.67 22.60
N THR A 65 -10.31 5.24 23.67
CA THR A 65 -10.16 6.66 24.01
C THR A 65 -8.69 7.02 24.28
N VAL A 66 -7.97 6.20 25.05
CA VAL A 66 -6.54 6.39 25.33
C VAL A 66 -5.70 6.30 24.04
N HIS A 67 -5.96 5.31 23.18
CA HIS A 67 -5.27 5.17 21.90
C HIS A 67 -5.54 6.35 20.96
N LYS A 68 -6.76 6.89 20.93
CA LYS A 68 -7.08 8.11 20.16
C LYS A 68 -6.26 9.31 20.63
N MET A 69 -6.01 9.44 21.93
CA MET A 69 -5.20 10.55 22.50
C MET A 69 -3.70 10.40 22.25
N ALA A 70 -3.18 9.17 22.17
CA ALA A 70 -1.74 8.90 22.04
C ALA A 70 -1.10 9.61 20.83
N ALA A 71 -1.83 9.75 19.72
CA ALA A 71 -1.35 10.48 18.54
C ALA A 71 -1.13 11.97 18.80
N LEU A 72 -1.96 12.61 19.62
CA LEU A 72 -1.81 14.02 19.99
C LEU A 72 -0.64 14.23 20.95
N ALA A 73 -0.46 13.32 21.91
CA ALA A 73 0.70 13.33 22.81
C ALA A 73 2.01 13.20 22.02
N ARG A 74 2.07 12.25 21.08
CA ARG A 74 3.26 12.08 20.21
C ARG A 74 3.58 13.33 19.37
N ALA A 75 2.56 14.07 18.94
CA ALA A 75 2.76 15.32 18.20
C ALA A 75 3.40 16.42 19.08
N ILE A 76 3.08 16.45 20.38
CA ILE A 76 3.73 17.34 21.35
C ILE A 76 5.20 16.93 21.51
N ASP A 77 5.47 15.64 21.75
CA ASP A 77 6.85 15.13 21.90
C ASP A 77 7.72 15.50 20.70
N LEU A 78 7.21 15.31 19.48
CA LEU A 78 7.91 15.67 18.26
C LEU A 78 8.15 17.19 18.13
N ALA A 79 7.24 18.02 18.61
CA ALA A 79 7.41 19.47 18.59
C ALA A 79 8.46 19.92 19.64
N GLU A 80 8.52 19.25 20.79
CA GLU A 80 9.54 19.48 21.82
C GLU A 80 10.93 19.01 21.36
N GLU A 81 11.03 17.85 20.71
CA GLU A 81 12.28 17.33 20.13
C GLU A 81 12.85 18.28 19.05
N ASN A 82 11.98 18.92 18.26
CA ASN A 82 12.37 19.84 17.18
C ASN A 82 12.54 21.30 17.62
N SER A 83 12.14 21.68 18.84
CA SER A 83 12.30 23.06 19.32
C SER A 83 13.73 23.32 19.82
N VAL A 84 14.47 22.29 20.24
CA VAL A 84 15.90 22.40 20.60
C VAL A 84 16.76 22.76 19.37
N THR A 85 16.41 22.27 18.18
CA THR A 85 17.11 22.56 16.93
C THR A 85 16.67 23.89 16.29
N ALA A 86 15.41 24.30 16.47
CA ALA A 86 14.90 25.57 15.95
C ALA A 86 15.50 26.79 16.66
N THR A 87 15.76 26.72 17.98
CA THR A 87 16.37 27.83 18.74
C THR A 87 17.81 28.09 18.30
N GLN A 88 18.61 27.05 18.06
CA GLN A 88 19.97 27.19 17.50
C GLN A 88 19.97 27.71 16.05
N ALA A 89 18.98 27.33 15.25
CA ALA A 89 18.84 27.84 13.88
C ALA A 89 18.44 29.33 13.85
N PHE A 90 17.61 29.79 14.79
CA PHE A 90 17.22 31.19 14.91
C PHE A 90 18.37 32.08 15.39
N GLU A 91 19.15 31.65 16.39
CA GLU A 91 20.33 32.39 16.88
C GLU A 91 21.43 32.51 15.81
N ASN A 92 21.63 31.47 15.00
CA ASN A 92 22.56 31.50 13.88
C ASN A 92 22.07 32.41 12.73
N ALA A 93 20.76 32.49 12.51
CA ALA A 93 20.17 33.37 11.50
C ALA A 93 20.18 34.86 11.90
N GLU A 94 20.03 35.19 13.19
CA GLU A 94 20.18 36.57 13.67
C GLU A 94 21.63 37.07 13.60
N ASN A 95 22.61 36.23 13.96
CA ASN A 95 24.03 36.59 13.87
C ASN A 95 24.48 36.81 12.41
N ALA A 96 23.93 36.05 11.46
CA ALA A 96 24.19 36.23 10.03
C ALA A 96 23.56 37.53 9.47
N ARG A 97 22.44 37.99 10.03
CA ARG A 97 21.79 39.27 9.63
C ARG A 97 22.54 40.51 10.11
N ALA A 98 23.31 40.43 11.19
CA ALA A 98 24.07 41.57 11.73
C ALA A 98 25.28 42.00 10.87
N HIS A 99 25.68 41.22 9.85
CA HIS A 99 26.91 41.44 9.07
C HIS A 99 26.69 41.71 7.56
N ALA A 100 25.45 41.90 7.11
CA ALA A 100 25.15 42.19 5.69
C ALA A 100 24.92 43.70 5.45
N PRO A 101 25.54 44.34 4.43
CA PRO A 101 25.28 45.74 4.12
C PRO A 101 23.88 45.93 3.53
N ALA A 102 23.21 47.00 3.94
CA ALA A 102 21.85 47.35 3.56
C ALA A 102 21.70 47.59 2.04
N ALA A 103 20.88 46.79 1.38
CA ALA A 103 20.29 47.09 0.08
C ALA A 103 18.77 46.91 0.15
N SER A 104 18.10 48.01 -0.17
CA SER A 104 16.67 48.25 -0.14
C SER A 104 15.88 47.43 -1.18
N SER A 105 14.79 46.80 -0.73
CA SER A 105 13.41 47.05 -1.18
C SER A 105 12.60 45.76 -1.17
N PHE A 106 11.64 45.70 -0.24
CA PHE A 106 10.35 44.98 -0.21
C PHE A 106 10.10 44.51 1.23
N ASN A 107 9.53 45.42 2.03
CA ASN A 107 8.86 45.03 3.25
C ASN A 107 7.74 46.03 3.53
N THR A 108 6.52 45.55 3.71
CA THR A 108 5.63 45.85 4.84
C THR A 108 4.21 45.37 4.54
N MET A 109 3.84 44.24 5.14
CA MET A 109 2.51 44.03 5.71
C MET A 109 2.65 42.82 6.62
N TRP A 110 2.73 43.07 7.94
CA TRP A 110 2.63 42.17 9.10
C TRP A 110 3.58 42.70 10.18
N THR A 111 3.29 43.88 10.69
CA THR A 111 3.71 44.40 11.99
C THR A 111 2.91 45.68 12.19
N ASP A 112 1.77 45.54 12.88
CA ASP A 112 1.19 46.57 13.75
C ASP A 112 0.00 45.94 14.46
N ALA A 113 0.34 45.27 15.56
CA ALA A 113 -0.57 45.05 16.67
C ALA A 113 -0.54 46.35 17.50
N GLU A 114 -1.61 47.15 17.45
CA GLU A 114 -2.15 47.89 18.60
C GLU A 114 -3.36 48.77 18.17
N ASN A 115 -4.51 48.53 18.81
CA ASN A 115 -5.80 49.24 18.74
C ASN A 115 -6.59 49.16 17.41
N ARG A 116 -7.89 48.79 17.35
CA ARG A 116 -8.91 48.43 18.35
C ARG A 116 -10.16 47.92 17.58
N GLN A 117 -10.89 47.01 18.24
CA GLN A 117 -12.37 46.84 18.22
C GLN A 117 -13.07 46.06 17.08
N GLY A 118 -13.71 44.95 17.50
CA GLY A 118 -14.68 44.12 16.77
C GLY A 118 -14.04 42.83 16.25
N VAL A 119 -14.30 41.62 16.75
CA VAL A 119 -15.53 41.04 17.28
C VAL A 119 -15.16 39.96 18.32
N THR A 120 -15.52 40.19 19.57
CA THR A 120 -15.74 39.15 20.57
C THR A 120 -17.14 38.58 20.36
N GLY A 121 -17.26 37.26 20.20
CA GLY A 121 -18.57 36.63 20.04
C GLY A 121 -18.52 35.13 19.77
N VAL A 122 -17.96 34.35 20.70
CA VAL A 122 -18.40 32.97 20.89
C VAL A 122 -19.85 33.04 21.39
N ILE A 123 -20.82 32.77 20.51
CA ILE A 123 -22.22 32.67 20.93
C ILE A 123 -22.43 31.27 21.52
N LEU A 124 -22.45 31.23 22.85
CA LEU A 124 -23.10 30.19 23.64
C LEU A 124 -24.59 30.19 23.29
N ALA A 125 -25.10 29.08 22.78
CA ALA A 125 -26.53 28.88 22.60
C ALA A 125 -27.24 28.88 23.96
N GLN A 126 -27.93 29.97 24.29
CA GLN A 126 -28.97 30.01 25.32
C GLN A 126 -30.33 29.69 24.70
N GLN A 127 -31.16 29.03 25.51
CA GLN A 127 -32.53 28.58 25.25
C GLN A 127 -33.39 29.59 24.48
N LEU A 128 -34.10 29.11 23.44
CA LEU A 128 -35.41 29.65 23.08
C LEU A 128 -36.38 28.51 22.79
N ASN A 129 -37.33 28.40 23.70
CA ASN A 129 -38.55 27.62 23.62
C ASN A 129 -39.59 28.50 22.93
N VAL A 130 -40.01 28.20 21.70
CA VAL A 130 -41.32 28.61 21.16
C VAL A 130 -41.83 27.54 20.21
N VAL A 131 -42.85 26.82 20.65
CA VAL A 131 -43.72 25.97 19.83
C VAL A 131 -44.88 26.84 19.36
N PRO A 132 -45.16 26.99 18.06
CA PRO A 132 -46.50 27.33 17.60
C PRO A 132 -47.33 26.04 17.52
N GLN A 133 -48.29 25.89 18.43
CA GLN A 133 -49.39 24.96 18.25
C GLN A 133 -50.25 25.41 17.06
N GLY A 134 -50.70 24.44 16.26
CA GLY A 134 -51.93 24.57 15.48
C GLY A 134 -51.77 24.72 13.97
N VAL A 135 -51.36 23.64 13.29
CA VAL A 135 -51.89 23.33 11.96
C VAL A 135 -52.24 21.85 11.93
N VAL A 136 -53.51 21.53 12.15
CA VAL A 136 -54.07 20.24 11.77
C VAL A 136 -54.38 20.36 10.28
N CYS A 137 -53.43 19.96 9.44
CA CYS A 137 -53.74 19.63 8.05
C CYS A 137 -54.31 18.22 8.04
N THR A 138 -55.61 18.11 7.74
CA THR A 138 -56.19 16.84 7.29
C THR A 138 -55.39 16.35 6.08
N PRO A 139 -54.94 15.08 6.04
CA PRO A 139 -54.16 14.58 4.92
C PRO A 139 -54.96 14.71 3.62
N ASP A 140 -54.45 15.52 2.71
CA ASP A 140 -54.83 15.47 1.31
C ASP A 140 -54.28 14.15 0.75
N GLU A 141 -55.14 13.15 0.55
CA GLU A 141 -54.74 11.83 0.05
C GLU A 141 -54.04 11.90 -1.33
N SER A 142 -54.18 13.02 -2.06
CA SER A 142 -53.51 13.24 -3.33
C SER A 142 -52.03 13.67 -3.22
N LYS A 143 -51.54 13.96 -2.00
CA LYS A 143 -50.14 14.38 -1.73
C LYS A 143 -49.32 13.33 -0.97
N ARG A 144 -49.78 12.07 -0.92
CA ARG A 144 -49.02 11.02 -0.27
C ARG A 144 -47.82 10.64 -1.16
N GLY A 145 -46.60 10.88 -0.68
CA GLY A 145 -45.40 10.36 -1.34
C GLY A 145 -45.55 8.86 -1.55
N ARG A 146 -45.11 8.35 -2.71
CA ARG A 146 -45.22 6.91 -3.00
C ARG A 146 -44.46 6.11 -1.95
N ARG A 147 -45.05 5.02 -1.48
CA ARG A 147 -44.51 4.21 -0.40
C ARG A 147 -43.39 3.32 -0.90
N THR A 148 -42.21 3.47 -0.32
CA THR A 148 -41.07 2.60 -0.60
C THR A 148 -40.85 1.70 0.60
N LEU A 149 -41.09 0.40 0.44
CA LEU A 149 -40.74 -0.59 1.46
C LEU A 149 -39.25 -0.88 1.34
N MET A 150 -38.49 -0.66 2.41
CA MET A 150 -37.09 -0.99 2.51
C MET A 150 -36.88 -2.12 3.52
N ILE A 151 -36.26 -3.21 3.07
CA ILE A 151 -35.87 -4.32 3.94
C ILE A 151 -34.43 -4.11 4.39
N ASP A 152 -34.26 -3.93 5.70
CA ASP A 152 -32.98 -3.71 6.37
C ASP A 152 -32.34 -5.06 6.73
N ASN A 153 -31.24 -5.39 6.06
CA ASN A 153 -30.44 -6.59 6.30
C ASN A 153 -29.30 -6.38 7.32
N TYR A 154 -29.47 -5.48 8.29
CA TYR A 154 -28.49 -5.21 9.37
C TYR A 154 -27.21 -4.50 8.93
N ASP A 155 -27.35 -3.55 8.00
CA ASP A 155 -26.23 -2.73 7.54
C ASP A 155 -26.26 -1.29 8.08
N SER A 156 -25.07 -0.74 8.36
CA SER A 156 -24.90 0.64 8.83
C SER A 156 -25.30 1.70 7.81
N PHE A 157 -25.29 1.40 6.51
CA PHE A 157 -25.61 2.32 5.43
C PHE A 157 -27.10 2.36 5.08
N THR A 158 -27.92 1.45 5.62
CA THR A 158 -29.38 1.42 5.38
C THR A 158 -30.04 2.77 5.66
N TRP A 159 -29.61 3.46 6.72
CA TRP A 159 -30.20 4.76 7.06
C TRP A 159 -29.76 5.91 6.15
N ASN A 160 -28.63 5.78 5.43
CA ASN A 160 -28.26 6.73 4.39
C ASN A 160 -29.17 6.56 3.17
N LEU A 161 -29.49 5.31 2.77
CA LEU A 161 -30.50 5.04 1.75
C LEU A 161 -31.87 5.60 2.15
N TYR A 162 -32.30 5.37 3.41
CA TYR A 162 -33.52 5.96 3.96
C TYR A 162 -33.54 7.48 3.80
N GLN A 163 -32.45 8.15 4.18
CA GLN A 163 -32.35 9.61 4.11
C GLN A 163 -32.42 10.11 2.67
N TYR A 164 -31.67 9.50 1.75
CA TYR A 164 -31.66 9.92 0.34
C TYR A 164 -33.05 9.71 -0.31
N LEU A 165 -33.68 8.56 -0.07
CA LEU A 165 -35.04 8.29 -0.58
C LEU A 165 -36.08 9.24 0.02
N SER A 166 -35.94 9.60 1.31
CA SER A 166 -36.79 10.59 1.97
C SER A 166 -36.60 12.00 1.38
N GLN A 167 -35.36 12.39 1.08
CA GLN A 167 -35.05 13.67 0.40
C GLN A 167 -35.63 13.72 -1.02
N LEU A 168 -35.73 12.56 -1.69
CA LEU A 168 -36.41 12.40 -2.97
C LEU A 168 -37.95 12.29 -2.85
N GLY A 169 -38.51 12.54 -1.67
CA GLY A 169 -39.95 12.64 -1.43
C GLY A 169 -40.68 11.30 -1.30
N GLN A 170 -39.97 10.20 -1.03
CA GLN A 170 -40.61 8.90 -0.77
C GLN A 170 -41.08 8.77 0.68
N GLU A 171 -42.23 8.11 0.90
CA GLU A 171 -42.64 7.62 2.23
C GLU A 171 -41.94 6.27 2.45
N VAL A 172 -40.76 6.28 3.10
CA VAL A 172 -39.94 5.08 3.28
C VAL A 172 -40.35 4.32 4.54
N ILE A 173 -40.77 3.07 4.38
CA ILE A 173 -41.14 2.16 5.48
C ILE A 173 -40.04 1.13 5.62
N VAL A 174 -39.39 1.07 6.78
CA VAL A 174 -38.23 0.19 7.01
C VAL A 174 -38.59 -0.94 7.97
N HIS A 175 -38.31 -2.18 7.56
CA HIS A 175 -38.43 -3.36 8.42
C HIS A 175 -37.17 -4.20 8.33
N ARG A 176 -36.74 -4.78 9.46
CA ARG A 176 -35.65 -5.76 9.48
C ARG A 176 -36.08 -7.03 8.76
N ASN A 177 -35.14 -7.66 8.06
CA ASN A 177 -35.39 -8.82 7.20
C ASN A 177 -35.99 -10.06 7.92
N ASP A 178 -35.91 -10.12 9.25
CA ASP A 178 -36.38 -11.20 10.11
C ASP A 178 -37.49 -10.77 11.09
N LYS A 179 -37.93 -9.50 11.04
CA LYS A 179 -38.97 -8.94 11.93
C LYS A 179 -40.28 -8.62 11.22
N ILE A 180 -40.41 -9.01 9.96
CA ILE A 180 -41.65 -8.89 9.18
C ILE A 180 -41.82 -10.13 8.30
N THR A 181 -43.06 -10.57 8.15
CA THR A 181 -43.42 -11.69 7.28
C THR A 181 -43.71 -11.22 5.85
N LEU A 182 -43.69 -12.15 4.90
CA LEU A 182 -44.03 -11.85 3.51
C LEU A 182 -45.46 -11.30 3.39
N GLU A 183 -46.40 -11.89 4.12
CA GLU A 183 -47.81 -11.52 4.13
C GLU A 183 -48.01 -10.09 4.65
N GLU A 184 -47.32 -9.73 5.73
CA GLU A 184 -47.33 -8.37 6.29
C GLU A 184 -46.74 -7.36 5.29
N CYS A 185 -45.62 -7.69 4.65
CA CYS A 185 -45.02 -6.83 3.63
C CYS A 185 -45.96 -6.59 2.44
N LEU A 186 -46.66 -7.62 1.96
CA LEU A 186 -47.63 -7.50 0.88
C LEU A 186 -48.84 -6.66 1.31
N ALA A 187 -49.27 -6.76 2.57
CA ALA A 187 -50.37 -5.98 3.13
C ALA A 187 -50.07 -4.48 3.23
N LEU A 188 -48.79 -4.07 3.30
CA LEU A 188 -48.39 -2.66 3.26
C LEU A 188 -48.70 -1.99 1.89
N ALA A 189 -48.93 -2.79 0.86
CA ALA A 189 -49.14 -2.37 -0.53
C ALA A 189 -48.09 -1.34 -0.98
N PRO A 190 -46.79 -1.69 -0.96
CA PRO A 190 -45.73 -0.76 -1.32
C PRO A 190 -45.75 -0.46 -2.82
N ASP A 191 -45.40 0.77 -3.18
CA ASP A 191 -45.24 1.19 -4.58
C ASP A 191 -43.86 0.80 -5.13
N ARG A 192 -42.86 0.60 -4.26
CA ARG A 192 -41.48 0.20 -4.59
C ARG A 192 -40.87 -0.65 -3.48
N LEU A 193 -39.91 -1.48 -3.86
CA LEU A 193 -39.13 -2.30 -2.94
C LEU A 193 -37.65 -1.95 -3.03
N VAL A 194 -37.00 -1.76 -1.89
CA VAL A 194 -35.54 -1.65 -1.76
C VAL A 194 -35.05 -2.76 -0.83
N ILE A 195 -34.12 -3.58 -1.29
CA ILE A 195 -33.40 -4.53 -0.43
C ILE A 195 -32.05 -3.91 -0.12
N SER A 196 -31.82 -3.58 1.16
CA SER A 196 -30.62 -2.90 1.61
C SER A 196 -29.37 -3.78 1.51
N PRO A 197 -28.18 -3.19 1.64
CA PRO A 197 -26.96 -3.91 1.98
C PRO A 197 -27.12 -4.69 3.29
N GLY A 198 -26.21 -5.63 3.54
CA GLY A 198 -26.18 -6.45 4.75
C GLY A 198 -24.92 -7.32 4.79
N PRO A 199 -24.48 -7.74 5.99
CA PRO A 199 -23.45 -8.77 6.11
C PRO A 199 -24.01 -10.15 5.74
N GLY A 200 -23.10 -11.09 5.43
CA GLY A 200 -23.46 -12.50 5.22
C GLY A 200 -23.72 -12.86 3.76
N TRP A 201 -24.46 -13.95 3.56
CA TRP A 201 -24.81 -14.47 2.23
C TRP A 201 -26.30 -14.24 1.93
N PRO A 202 -26.74 -14.25 0.67
CA PRO A 202 -28.15 -14.08 0.32
C PRO A 202 -29.11 -15.05 1.03
N LYS A 203 -28.68 -16.29 1.27
CA LYS A 203 -29.43 -17.28 2.08
C LYS A 203 -29.77 -16.81 3.51
N ASP A 204 -29.02 -15.86 4.05
CA ASP A 204 -29.18 -15.30 5.39
C ASP A 204 -30.05 -14.02 5.38
N ALA A 205 -30.47 -13.53 4.20
CA ALA A 205 -31.19 -12.27 4.02
C ALA A 205 -32.70 -12.33 4.34
N GLY A 206 -33.14 -13.30 5.15
CA GLY A 206 -34.50 -13.40 5.68
C GLY A 206 -35.60 -13.35 4.61
N VAL A 207 -36.52 -12.40 4.73
CA VAL A 207 -37.67 -12.22 3.81
C VAL A 207 -37.29 -11.63 2.44
N SER A 208 -36.05 -11.12 2.27
CA SER A 208 -35.61 -10.38 1.08
C SER A 208 -35.84 -11.14 -0.23
N SER A 209 -35.31 -12.36 -0.36
CA SER A 209 -35.41 -13.14 -1.61
C SER A 209 -36.86 -13.53 -1.94
N LYS A 210 -37.66 -13.85 -0.92
CA LYS A 210 -39.09 -14.13 -1.07
C LYS A 210 -39.86 -12.92 -1.58
N LEU A 211 -39.53 -11.71 -1.10
CA LEU A 211 -40.15 -10.47 -1.55
C LEU A 211 -39.77 -10.13 -2.99
N ILE A 212 -38.50 -10.29 -3.36
CA ILE A 212 -38.05 -10.12 -4.75
C ILE A 212 -38.93 -10.95 -5.68
N ARG A 213 -39.09 -12.25 -5.40
CA ARG A 213 -39.96 -13.13 -6.20
C ARG A 213 -41.43 -12.71 -6.19
N ALA A 214 -41.98 -12.35 -5.03
CA ALA A 214 -43.41 -12.06 -4.89
C ALA A 214 -43.84 -10.74 -5.55
N LEU A 215 -42.94 -9.77 -5.64
CA LEU A 215 -43.20 -8.41 -6.12
C LEU A 215 -42.61 -8.12 -7.51
N ALA A 216 -41.75 -9.00 -8.03
CA ALA A 216 -41.25 -8.93 -9.40
C ALA A 216 -42.42 -8.82 -10.41
N GLY A 217 -42.32 -7.84 -11.31
CA GLY A 217 -43.32 -7.56 -12.34
C GLY A 217 -44.50 -6.72 -11.86
N LYS A 218 -44.66 -6.53 -10.55
CA LYS A 218 -45.76 -5.74 -9.96
C LYS A 218 -45.31 -4.32 -9.66
N ILE A 219 -44.14 -4.18 -9.06
CA ILE A 219 -43.56 -2.88 -8.66
C ILE A 219 -42.06 -2.83 -8.98
N PRO A 220 -41.47 -1.62 -9.06
CA PRO A 220 -40.03 -1.47 -9.22
C PRO A 220 -39.24 -1.98 -8.00
N ILE A 221 -38.11 -2.66 -8.26
CA ILE A 221 -37.25 -3.23 -7.21
C ILE A 221 -35.79 -2.78 -7.38
N LEU A 222 -35.18 -2.30 -6.29
CA LEU A 222 -33.75 -1.99 -6.21
C LEU A 222 -33.06 -2.90 -5.17
N GLY A 223 -31.92 -3.46 -5.56
CA GLY A 223 -31.04 -4.21 -4.66
C GLY A 223 -29.69 -3.53 -4.53
N VAL A 224 -29.18 -3.38 -3.31
CA VAL A 224 -27.86 -2.78 -3.05
C VAL A 224 -26.99 -3.77 -2.29
N CYS A 225 -25.77 -4.02 -2.79
CA CYS A 225 -24.80 -4.97 -2.23
C CYS A 225 -25.44 -6.35 -2.00
N LEU A 226 -25.69 -6.78 -0.76
CA LEU A 226 -26.44 -8.01 -0.46
C LEU A 226 -27.79 -8.10 -1.19
N GLY A 227 -28.50 -6.98 -1.38
CA GLY A 227 -29.73 -6.96 -2.15
C GLY A 227 -29.54 -7.29 -3.63
N HIS A 228 -28.42 -6.86 -4.22
CA HIS A 228 -28.02 -7.26 -5.58
C HIS A 228 -27.71 -8.76 -5.64
N GLU A 229 -27.00 -9.28 -4.64
CA GLU A 229 -26.66 -10.70 -4.55
C GLU A 229 -27.91 -11.59 -4.40
N CYS A 230 -28.88 -11.16 -3.59
CA CYS A 230 -30.18 -11.81 -3.46
C CYS A 230 -30.92 -11.92 -4.78
N MET A 231 -30.88 -10.88 -5.62
CA MET A 231 -31.52 -10.92 -6.95
C MET A 231 -30.88 -11.97 -7.86
N VAL A 232 -29.56 -12.07 -7.87
CA VAL A 232 -28.85 -13.05 -8.71
C VAL A 232 -29.15 -14.47 -8.25
N GLU A 233 -29.04 -14.74 -6.95
CA GLU A 233 -29.24 -16.09 -6.39
C GLU A 233 -30.69 -16.55 -6.55
N GLU A 234 -31.67 -15.66 -6.35
CA GLU A 234 -33.11 -15.95 -6.45
C GLU A 234 -33.53 -16.43 -7.85
N TYR A 235 -32.79 -16.01 -8.89
CA TYR A 235 -32.98 -16.41 -10.29
C TYR A 235 -32.00 -17.51 -10.73
N GLY A 236 -31.34 -18.17 -9.78
CA GLY A 236 -30.47 -19.33 -10.04
C GLY A 236 -29.05 -18.99 -10.45
N GLY A 237 -28.61 -17.74 -10.26
CA GLY A 237 -27.23 -17.33 -10.47
C GLY A 237 -26.32 -17.75 -9.31
N VAL A 238 -25.00 -17.63 -9.52
CA VAL A 238 -24.01 -18.02 -8.51
C VAL A 238 -23.30 -16.78 -7.95
N ILE A 239 -23.34 -16.63 -6.62
CA ILE A 239 -22.53 -15.69 -5.86
C ILE A 239 -21.25 -16.38 -5.38
N GLU A 240 -20.11 -15.74 -5.57
CA GLU A 240 -18.81 -16.27 -5.14
C GLU A 240 -17.91 -15.17 -4.57
N HIS A 241 -16.77 -15.57 -3.99
CA HIS A 241 -15.77 -14.60 -3.55
C HIS A 241 -15.20 -13.84 -4.75
N CYS A 242 -15.23 -12.51 -4.64
CA CYS A 242 -14.85 -11.57 -5.70
C CYS A 242 -13.34 -11.60 -6.05
N GLY A 243 -12.51 -12.39 -5.34
CA GLY A 243 -11.04 -12.44 -5.48
C GLY A 243 -10.32 -11.19 -4.94
N GLU A 244 -11.01 -10.05 -4.90
CA GLU A 244 -10.60 -8.79 -4.31
C GLU A 244 -11.51 -8.46 -3.11
N ILE A 245 -10.94 -8.35 -1.91
CA ILE A 245 -11.69 -7.89 -0.71
C ILE A 245 -11.62 -6.36 -0.67
N VAL A 246 -12.76 -5.70 -0.87
CA VAL A 246 -12.81 -4.23 -0.97
C VAL A 246 -13.86 -3.67 0.00
N HIS A 247 -13.37 -3.10 1.10
CA HIS A 247 -14.19 -2.34 2.07
C HIS A 247 -13.70 -0.89 2.15
N GLY A 248 -14.60 0.05 1.85
CA GLY A 248 -14.34 1.48 1.98
C GLY A 248 -13.44 2.08 0.90
N LYS A 249 -13.27 1.40 -0.23
CA LYS A 249 -12.47 1.89 -1.37
C LYS A 249 -13.36 2.19 -2.57
N THR A 250 -12.97 3.19 -3.34
CA THR A 250 -13.63 3.52 -4.60
C THR A 250 -13.11 2.63 -5.73
N SER A 251 -13.97 2.34 -6.69
CA SER A 251 -13.61 1.72 -7.97
C SER A 251 -14.42 2.41 -9.06
N ASN A 252 -13.81 2.65 -10.21
CA ASN A 252 -14.57 3.18 -11.32
C ASN A 252 -15.36 2.06 -11.99
N ILE A 253 -16.58 2.37 -12.41
CA ILE A 253 -17.43 1.46 -13.15
C ILE A 253 -17.72 1.98 -14.55
N ILE A 254 -17.68 1.06 -15.50
CA ILE A 254 -18.24 1.29 -16.83
C ILE A 254 -19.67 0.76 -16.78
N HIS A 255 -20.65 1.58 -17.16
CA HIS A 255 -22.06 1.20 -17.16
C HIS A 255 -22.68 1.34 -18.54
N ASP A 256 -23.92 0.88 -18.71
CA ASP A 256 -24.64 0.94 -19.98
C ASP A 256 -25.40 2.25 -20.23
N GLY A 257 -25.55 3.10 -19.21
CA GLY A 257 -26.19 4.43 -19.33
C GLY A 257 -27.72 4.37 -19.33
N LYS A 258 -28.28 3.20 -19.00
CA LYS A 258 -29.72 2.97 -18.93
C LYS A 258 -30.16 2.81 -17.48
N GLY A 259 -31.47 2.92 -17.24
CA GLY A 259 -32.07 2.66 -15.94
C GLY A 259 -31.45 3.51 -14.81
N LEU A 260 -30.77 2.87 -13.84
CA LEU A 260 -30.11 3.61 -12.75
C LEU A 260 -29.06 4.62 -13.25
N TYR A 261 -28.49 4.38 -14.43
CA TYR A 261 -27.38 5.17 -14.98
C TYR A 261 -27.81 6.26 -15.97
N VAL A 262 -29.10 6.57 -16.06
CA VAL A 262 -29.58 7.69 -16.90
C VAL A 262 -28.99 9.00 -16.39
N ASP A 263 -28.46 9.81 -17.31
CA ASP A 263 -27.78 11.09 -17.04
C ASP A 263 -26.54 10.97 -16.12
N ILE A 264 -25.97 9.76 -15.99
CA ILE A 264 -24.73 9.54 -15.26
C ILE A 264 -23.57 9.45 -16.26
N PRO A 265 -22.48 10.21 -16.06
CA PRO A 265 -21.28 10.07 -16.86
C PRO A 265 -20.71 8.65 -16.76
N ASN A 266 -20.17 8.11 -17.85
CA ASN A 266 -19.52 6.80 -17.77
C ASN A 266 -18.17 6.88 -17.03
N ASN A 267 -17.67 5.76 -16.51
CA ASN A 267 -16.43 5.67 -15.73
C ASN A 267 -16.50 6.41 -14.37
N VAL A 268 -17.65 6.37 -13.70
CA VAL A 268 -17.86 7.04 -12.40
C VAL A 268 -17.28 6.24 -11.23
N PRO A 269 -16.71 6.94 -10.21
CA PRO A 269 -16.24 6.31 -8.99
C PRO A 269 -17.42 5.88 -8.11
N VAL A 270 -17.40 4.62 -7.66
CA VAL A 270 -18.37 4.09 -6.70
C VAL A 270 -17.66 3.41 -5.54
N ILE A 271 -18.21 3.48 -4.34
CA ILE A 271 -17.61 2.81 -3.18
C ILE A 271 -18.04 1.33 -3.07
N ARG A 272 -17.08 0.47 -2.73
CA ARG A 272 -17.29 -0.96 -2.52
C ARG A 272 -17.14 -1.32 -1.04
N TYR A 273 -18.06 -2.14 -0.54
CA TYR A 273 -17.98 -2.80 0.77
C TYR A 273 -18.37 -4.28 0.67
N HIS A 274 -17.79 -4.99 -0.30
CA HIS A 274 -18.16 -6.37 -0.57
C HIS A 274 -16.94 -7.27 -0.77
N SER A 275 -17.07 -8.51 -0.30
CA SER A 275 -16.14 -9.62 -0.54
C SER A 275 -16.72 -10.68 -1.49
N LEU A 276 -18.01 -10.57 -1.81
CA LEU A 276 -18.75 -11.43 -2.72
C LEU A 276 -19.12 -10.66 -3.99
N ALA A 277 -19.31 -11.37 -5.10
CA ALA A 277 -19.84 -10.80 -6.34
C ALA A 277 -20.51 -11.90 -7.17
N ALA A 278 -21.37 -11.50 -8.11
CA ALA A 278 -21.96 -12.41 -9.07
C ALA A 278 -20.91 -12.97 -10.04
N ARG A 279 -20.90 -14.30 -10.23
CA ARG A 279 -20.02 -14.97 -11.19
C ARG A 279 -20.44 -14.68 -12.62
N HIS A 280 -19.53 -14.12 -13.41
CA HIS A 280 -19.80 -13.74 -14.80
C HIS A 280 -20.28 -14.89 -15.70
N THR A 281 -19.72 -16.10 -15.54
CA THR A 281 -20.08 -17.28 -16.35
C THR A 281 -21.38 -17.97 -15.91
N ALA A 282 -21.99 -17.52 -14.81
CA ALA A 282 -23.19 -18.10 -14.23
C ALA A 282 -24.27 -17.05 -13.92
N LEU A 283 -24.29 -15.94 -14.66
CA LEU A 283 -25.37 -14.97 -14.58
C LEU A 283 -26.62 -15.52 -15.30
N PRO A 284 -27.81 -15.52 -14.67
CA PRO A 284 -29.04 -16.00 -15.31
C PRO A 284 -29.38 -15.22 -16.57
N PRO A 285 -29.96 -15.86 -17.60
CA PRO A 285 -30.31 -15.19 -18.87
C PRO A 285 -31.39 -14.11 -18.71
N ASP A 286 -32.12 -14.13 -17.59
CA ASP A 286 -33.07 -13.08 -17.24
C ASP A 286 -32.40 -11.74 -16.94
N PHE A 287 -31.10 -11.73 -16.64
CA PHE A 287 -30.32 -10.54 -16.31
C PHE A 287 -29.32 -10.17 -17.42
N VAL A 288 -29.16 -8.86 -17.60
CA VAL A 288 -28.03 -8.27 -18.33
C VAL A 288 -27.13 -7.54 -17.34
N VAL A 289 -25.83 -7.55 -17.59
CA VAL A 289 -24.87 -6.72 -16.86
C VAL A 289 -25.12 -5.26 -17.21
N THR A 290 -25.27 -4.39 -16.22
CA THR A 290 -25.48 -2.94 -16.40
C THR A 290 -24.29 -2.10 -15.97
N SER A 291 -23.39 -2.66 -15.17
CA SER A 291 -22.07 -2.06 -14.94
C SER A 291 -21.04 -3.09 -14.53
N LYS A 292 -19.77 -2.80 -14.83
CA LYS A 292 -18.61 -3.62 -14.44
C LYS A 292 -17.39 -2.77 -14.12
N THR A 293 -16.49 -3.29 -13.28
CA THR A 293 -15.14 -2.69 -13.14
C THR A 293 -14.29 -2.97 -14.38
N ALA A 294 -13.15 -2.28 -14.52
CA ALA A 294 -12.17 -2.59 -15.56
C ALA A 294 -11.67 -4.05 -15.49
N GLY A 295 -11.60 -4.62 -14.28
CA GLY A 295 -11.26 -6.03 -14.05
C GLY A 295 -12.38 -7.02 -14.37
N GLY A 296 -13.54 -6.55 -14.85
CA GLY A 296 -14.65 -7.40 -15.26
C GLY A 296 -15.56 -7.87 -14.12
N VAL A 297 -15.40 -7.36 -12.90
CA VAL A 297 -16.31 -7.64 -11.78
C VAL A 297 -17.67 -7.02 -12.10
N ILE A 298 -18.74 -7.81 -12.00
CA ILE A 298 -20.11 -7.34 -12.21
C ILE A 298 -20.47 -6.40 -11.06
N MET A 299 -20.76 -5.14 -11.39
CA MET A 299 -21.11 -4.09 -10.44
C MET A 299 -22.57 -3.70 -10.51
N GLY A 300 -23.27 -4.08 -11.59
CA GLY A 300 -24.68 -3.83 -11.76
C GLY A 300 -25.33 -4.85 -12.69
N ILE A 301 -26.61 -5.15 -12.42
CA ILE A 301 -27.46 -6.01 -13.25
C ILE A 301 -28.84 -5.37 -13.45
N ARG A 302 -29.50 -5.71 -14.55
CA ARG A 302 -30.90 -5.39 -14.85
C ARG A 302 -31.63 -6.61 -15.35
N HIS A 303 -32.84 -6.84 -14.85
CA HIS A 303 -33.70 -7.88 -15.42
C HIS A 303 -34.26 -7.41 -16.77
N THR A 304 -34.22 -8.28 -17.78
CA THR A 304 -34.66 -8.00 -19.16
C THR A 304 -36.15 -7.69 -19.36
N LYS A 305 -37.03 -7.96 -18.37
CA LYS A 305 -38.49 -7.84 -18.49
C LYS A 305 -39.10 -7.09 -17.31
N VAL A 306 -38.76 -7.53 -16.10
CA VAL A 306 -39.22 -6.93 -14.85
C VAL A 306 -38.39 -5.69 -14.55
N ARG A 307 -39.03 -4.61 -14.07
CA ARG A 307 -38.37 -3.36 -13.71
C ARG A 307 -37.58 -3.50 -12.40
N MET A 308 -36.42 -4.11 -12.51
CA MET A 308 -35.57 -4.46 -11.39
C MET A 308 -34.09 -4.29 -11.76
N GLU A 309 -33.36 -3.61 -10.90
CA GLU A 309 -31.90 -3.49 -10.99
C GLU A 309 -31.24 -3.70 -9.63
N GLY A 310 -30.03 -4.24 -9.66
CA GLY A 310 -29.19 -4.39 -8.48
C GLY A 310 -27.82 -3.79 -8.72
N VAL A 311 -27.24 -3.14 -7.72
CA VAL A 311 -25.86 -2.65 -7.73
C VAL A 311 -25.05 -3.28 -6.60
N GLN A 312 -23.83 -3.73 -6.89
CA GLN A 312 -22.93 -4.36 -5.91
C GLN A 312 -22.22 -3.34 -5.01
N PHE A 313 -22.18 -2.07 -5.44
CA PHE A 313 -21.61 -0.94 -4.73
C PHE A 313 -22.69 -0.16 -3.94
N HIS A 314 -22.25 0.84 -3.17
CA HIS A 314 -23.13 1.65 -2.30
C HIS A 314 -23.40 3.04 -2.90
N PRO A 315 -24.55 3.26 -3.57
CA PRO A 315 -24.92 4.59 -4.09
C PRO A 315 -25.17 5.63 -2.98
N GLU A 316 -25.47 5.21 -1.77
CA GLU A 316 -25.71 6.08 -0.62
C GLU A 316 -24.45 6.62 0.06
N SER A 317 -23.26 6.16 -0.37
CA SER A 317 -22.01 6.60 0.22
C SER A 317 -21.56 7.94 -0.32
N ILE A 318 -20.95 8.76 0.54
CA ILE A 318 -20.43 10.09 0.22
C ILE A 318 -19.37 10.10 -0.89
N LYS A 319 -18.69 8.97 -1.15
CA LYS A 319 -17.68 8.82 -2.21
C LYS A 319 -18.22 8.20 -3.50
N THR A 320 -19.54 8.02 -3.59
CA THR A 320 -20.23 7.67 -4.83
C THR A 320 -20.92 8.94 -5.33
N ASP A 321 -20.18 9.76 -6.08
CA ASP A 321 -20.54 11.15 -6.40
C ASP A 321 -21.95 11.26 -7.03
N ASP A 322 -22.30 10.36 -7.93
CA ASP A 322 -23.58 10.34 -8.66
C ASP A 322 -24.67 9.47 -8.00
N GLY A 323 -24.45 9.01 -6.78
CA GLY A 323 -25.35 8.07 -6.11
C GLY A 323 -26.76 8.61 -5.85
N MET A 324 -26.89 9.91 -5.55
CA MET A 324 -28.18 10.58 -5.45
C MET A 324 -28.94 10.58 -6.79
N THR A 325 -28.24 10.76 -7.91
CA THR A 325 -28.82 10.71 -9.25
C THR A 325 -29.33 9.30 -9.57
N MET A 326 -28.58 8.25 -9.20
CA MET A 326 -29.02 6.85 -9.34
C MET A 326 -30.33 6.58 -8.60
N LEU A 327 -30.43 7.04 -7.34
CA LEU A 327 -31.65 6.86 -6.54
C LEU A 327 -32.81 7.70 -7.07
N LYS A 328 -32.54 8.89 -7.63
CA LYS A 328 -33.54 9.70 -8.33
C LYS A 328 -34.09 8.97 -9.55
N ASN A 329 -33.22 8.31 -10.32
CA ASN A 329 -33.63 7.48 -11.46
C ASN A 329 -34.52 6.32 -11.00
N PHE A 330 -34.15 5.61 -9.93
CA PHE A 330 -34.99 4.57 -9.33
C PHE A 330 -36.37 5.08 -8.90
N VAL A 331 -36.41 6.21 -8.19
CA VAL A 331 -37.67 6.82 -7.74
C VAL A 331 -38.55 7.28 -8.91
N SER A 332 -37.96 7.60 -10.07
CA SER A 332 -38.74 7.93 -11.28
C SER A 332 -39.52 6.75 -11.85
N TRP A 333 -39.16 5.50 -11.51
CA TRP A 333 -39.83 4.31 -12.01
C TRP A 333 -41.22 4.13 -11.41
N THR A 334 -42.21 3.83 -12.26
CA THR A 334 -43.63 3.81 -11.86
C THR A 334 -44.37 2.50 -12.14
N THR A 335 -43.82 1.58 -12.93
CA THR A 335 -44.44 0.30 -13.29
C THR A 335 -43.53 -0.88 -12.94
N GLY A 336 -44.10 -2.07 -12.77
CA GLY A 336 -43.34 -3.30 -12.47
C GLY A 336 -42.57 -3.91 -13.66
N THR A 337 -42.74 -3.41 -14.88
CA THR A 337 -42.10 -3.93 -16.10
C THR A 337 -41.48 -2.80 -16.93
N TRP A 338 -40.44 -3.10 -17.70
CA TRP A 338 -39.88 -2.14 -18.67
C TRP A 338 -40.82 -1.94 -19.86
N SER A 339 -40.85 -0.74 -20.43
CA SER A 339 -41.42 -0.52 -21.77
C SER A 339 -40.40 -0.91 -22.86
N GLU A 340 -40.87 -1.17 -24.08
CA GLU A 340 -39.98 -1.48 -25.22
C GLU A 340 -39.01 -0.32 -25.54
N GLU A 341 -39.42 0.92 -25.25
CA GLU A 341 -38.63 2.15 -25.52
C GLU A 341 -37.52 2.37 -24.48
N GLU A 342 -37.78 2.09 -23.20
CA GLU A 342 -36.81 2.29 -22.10
C GLU A 342 -35.58 1.37 -22.22
N LEU A 343 -35.72 0.23 -22.89
CA LEU A 343 -34.63 -0.70 -23.15
C LEU A 343 -33.78 -0.33 -24.38
N GLN A 344 -34.25 0.59 -25.24
CA GLN A 344 -33.62 0.97 -26.51
C GLN A 344 -32.81 2.28 -26.47
N GLY A 345 -32.69 2.95 -25.31
CA GLY A 345 -31.94 4.21 -25.16
C GLY A 345 -30.43 4.12 -25.48
N PRO A 346 -29.74 5.28 -25.56
CA PRO A 346 -28.30 5.34 -25.85
C PRO A 346 -27.55 4.44 -24.87
N SER A 347 -26.87 3.43 -25.41
CA SER A 347 -26.07 2.51 -24.62
C SER A 347 -24.63 2.95 -24.68
N PHE A 348 -24.00 3.15 -23.54
CA PHE A 348 -22.56 2.93 -23.49
C PHE A 348 -22.35 1.43 -23.78
N ALA A 349 -21.62 1.11 -24.83
CA ALA A 349 -21.35 -0.28 -25.16
C ALA A 349 -20.41 -0.85 -24.09
N PHE A 350 -20.77 -1.99 -23.49
CA PHE A 350 -19.74 -2.84 -22.89
C PHE A 350 -18.86 -3.29 -24.04
N GLU A 351 -17.60 -2.84 -24.09
CA GLU A 351 -16.68 -3.32 -25.10
C GLU A 351 -16.59 -4.86 -24.98
N GLY A 352 -16.95 -5.53 -26.07
CA GLY A 352 -16.90 -6.99 -26.21
C GLY A 352 -18.22 -7.63 -26.64
N ASP A 353 -18.56 -7.54 -27.93
CA ASP A 353 -18.91 -8.74 -28.70
C ASP A 353 -18.88 -8.45 -30.22
N LYS A 354 -17.94 -9.11 -30.90
CA LYS A 354 -17.85 -9.29 -32.36
C LYS A 354 -17.50 -8.08 -33.24
N ALA A 355 -16.43 -7.34 -32.96
CA ALA A 355 -15.71 -6.59 -34.01
C ALA A 355 -14.28 -6.19 -33.60
N THR A 356 -13.59 -7.06 -32.88
CA THR A 356 -12.14 -6.96 -32.68
C THR A 356 -11.43 -7.25 -34.00
N SER A 357 -10.86 -6.23 -34.65
CA SER A 357 -9.52 -6.39 -35.27
C SER A 357 -8.92 -5.14 -35.92
N ALA A 358 -9.69 -4.12 -36.35
CA ALA A 358 -9.10 -3.11 -37.25
C ALA A 358 -9.07 -1.67 -36.73
N ALA A 359 -10.12 -1.18 -36.08
CA ALA A 359 -10.24 0.26 -35.78
C ALA A 359 -9.77 0.67 -34.37
N GLN A 360 -9.72 -0.26 -33.41
CA GLN A 360 -9.25 -0.02 -32.03
C GLN A 360 -7.73 -0.14 -31.86
N ALA A 361 -6.99 -0.52 -32.90
CA ALA A 361 -5.53 -0.53 -32.91
C ALA A 361 -4.91 0.88 -32.88
N GLN A 362 -5.70 1.94 -33.17
CA GLN A 362 -5.18 3.30 -33.30
C GLN A 362 -5.49 4.25 -32.13
N LEU A 363 -6.46 3.96 -31.26
CA LEU A 363 -6.82 4.82 -30.12
C LEU A 363 -6.60 4.19 -28.72
N SER A 364 -6.42 2.87 -28.63
CA SER A 364 -6.00 2.18 -27.39
C SER A 364 -4.48 2.19 -27.14
N ALA A 365 -3.70 2.62 -28.13
CA ALA A 365 -2.23 2.66 -28.06
C ALA A 365 -1.66 3.74 -27.10
N GLN A 366 -2.52 4.45 -26.36
CA GLN A 366 -2.15 5.67 -25.65
C GLN A 366 -2.45 5.70 -24.15
N ASP A 367 -3.17 4.74 -23.54
CA ASP A 367 -3.39 4.77 -22.08
C ASP A 367 -2.65 3.61 -21.38
N THR A 368 -1.34 3.77 -21.30
CA THR A 368 -0.44 2.85 -20.61
C THR A 368 -0.63 2.88 -19.10
N SER A 369 -0.25 1.80 -18.39
CA SER A 369 -0.27 1.72 -16.92
C SER A 369 0.57 2.85 -16.33
N ILE A 370 1.71 3.15 -16.95
CA ILE A 370 2.59 4.25 -16.54
C ILE A 370 1.92 5.61 -16.75
N ARG A 371 1.21 5.84 -17.87
CA ARG A 371 0.50 7.09 -18.10
C ARG A 371 -0.61 7.31 -17.08
N GLN A 372 -1.35 6.26 -16.72
CA GLN A 372 -2.35 6.32 -15.66
C GLN A 372 -1.72 6.62 -14.29
N ALA A 373 -0.64 5.91 -13.95
CA ALA A 373 0.10 6.15 -12.71
C ALA A 373 0.64 7.58 -12.60
N LEU A 374 1.15 8.15 -13.70
CA LEU A 374 1.61 9.53 -13.74
C LEU A 374 0.49 10.55 -13.46
N ARG A 375 -0.74 10.31 -13.97
CA ARG A 375 -1.90 11.16 -13.64
C ARG A 375 -2.21 11.10 -12.14
N LEU A 376 -2.31 9.89 -11.58
CA LEU A 376 -2.56 9.69 -10.16
C LEU A 376 -1.48 10.36 -9.28
N MET A 377 -0.21 10.22 -9.67
CA MET A 377 0.91 10.83 -8.95
C MET A 377 0.89 12.36 -9.02
N ALA A 378 0.50 12.93 -10.16
CA ALA A 378 0.34 14.38 -10.35
C ALA A 378 -0.74 14.94 -9.41
N ASP A 379 -1.81 14.17 -9.17
CA ASP A 379 -2.89 14.50 -8.22
C ASP A 379 -2.55 14.10 -6.76
N GLN A 380 -1.28 13.83 -6.47
CA GLN A 380 -0.78 13.40 -5.16
C GLN A 380 -1.41 12.11 -4.59
N GLN A 381 -2.01 11.28 -5.44
CA GLN A 381 -2.56 10.00 -5.01
C GLN A 381 -1.45 8.95 -4.81
N VAL A 382 -1.73 8.01 -3.91
CA VAL A 382 -0.86 6.85 -3.64
C VAL A 382 -1.26 5.72 -4.57
N LEU A 383 -0.27 5.14 -5.26
CA LEU A 383 -0.50 3.98 -6.12
C LEU A 383 -0.70 2.72 -5.28
N THR A 384 -1.65 1.89 -5.69
CA THR A 384 -1.85 0.55 -5.14
C THR A 384 -0.73 -0.41 -5.58
N SER A 385 -0.56 -1.52 -4.86
CA SER A 385 0.42 -2.55 -5.24
C SER A 385 0.19 -3.09 -6.65
N ASP A 386 -1.06 -3.26 -7.09
CA ASP A 386 -1.38 -3.77 -8.42
C ASP A 386 -1.02 -2.76 -9.51
N GLN A 387 -1.23 -1.47 -9.27
CA GLN A 387 -0.79 -0.40 -10.17
C GLN A 387 0.73 -0.35 -10.28
N ILE A 388 1.45 -0.48 -9.15
CA ILE A 388 2.92 -0.57 -9.15
C ILE A 388 3.40 -1.80 -9.93
N ILE A 389 2.78 -2.96 -9.72
CA ILE A 389 3.09 -4.18 -10.46
C ILE A 389 2.91 -3.94 -11.96
N ALA A 390 1.75 -3.43 -12.39
CA ALA A 390 1.46 -3.16 -13.79
C ALA A 390 2.49 -2.19 -14.41
N CYS A 391 2.83 -1.10 -13.71
CA CYS A 391 3.85 -0.16 -14.18
C CYS A 391 5.23 -0.82 -14.33
N ILE A 392 5.69 -1.58 -13.33
CA ILE A 392 7.00 -2.24 -13.39
C ILE A 392 7.02 -3.31 -14.50
N GLN A 393 5.95 -4.09 -14.65
CA GLN A 393 5.83 -5.08 -15.73
C GLN A 393 5.88 -4.42 -17.12
N GLU A 394 5.23 -3.28 -17.30
CA GLU A 394 5.28 -2.49 -18.54
C GLU A 394 6.67 -1.91 -18.83
N ILE A 395 7.41 -1.51 -17.78
CA ILE A 395 8.82 -1.10 -17.93
C ILE A 395 9.67 -2.31 -18.35
N MET A 396 9.47 -3.47 -17.72
CA MET A 396 10.26 -4.68 -17.99
C MET A 396 9.97 -5.28 -19.38
N SER A 397 8.74 -5.18 -19.89
CA SER A 397 8.39 -5.61 -21.25
C SER A 397 9.03 -4.76 -22.35
N GLY A 398 9.51 -3.56 -22.02
CA GLY A 398 10.09 -2.62 -22.98
C GLY A 398 9.08 -1.94 -23.89
N THR A 399 7.79 -1.98 -23.56
CA THR A 399 6.71 -1.37 -24.35
C THR A 399 6.47 0.10 -24.00
N ALA A 400 6.97 0.57 -22.85
CA ALA A 400 6.76 1.93 -22.38
C ALA A 400 7.69 2.98 -23.04
N PRO A 401 7.18 4.18 -23.40
CA PRO A 401 8.02 5.29 -23.86
C PRO A 401 9.03 5.75 -22.79
N SER A 402 10.29 5.95 -23.17
CA SER A 402 11.38 6.34 -22.25
C SER A 402 11.08 7.59 -21.41
N SER A 403 10.35 8.55 -21.98
CA SER A 403 9.93 9.77 -21.27
C SER A 403 8.94 9.48 -20.14
N GLN A 404 8.00 8.56 -20.34
CA GLN A 404 7.05 8.14 -19.31
C GLN A 404 7.73 7.36 -18.20
N VAL A 405 8.62 6.42 -18.57
CA VAL A 405 9.43 5.68 -17.61
C VAL A 405 10.29 6.64 -16.78
N GLY A 406 10.95 7.60 -17.43
CA GLY A 406 11.75 8.62 -16.75
C GLY A 406 10.94 9.44 -15.75
N ALA A 407 9.77 9.94 -16.17
CA ALA A 407 8.87 10.70 -15.31
C ALA A 407 8.36 9.86 -14.13
N PHE A 408 7.99 8.60 -14.37
CA PHE A 408 7.47 7.71 -13.34
C PHE A 408 8.53 7.39 -12.29
N LEU A 409 9.76 7.10 -12.72
CA LEU A 409 10.86 6.83 -11.79
C LEU A 409 11.30 8.06 -11.00
N PHE A 410 11.19 9.26 -11.58
CA PHE A 410 11.43 10.50 -10.86
C PHE A 410 10.36 10.76 -9.80
N ALA A 411 9.09 10.54 -10.17
CA ALA A 411 7.94 10.71 -9.28
C ALA A 411 7.91 9.67 -8.16
N LEU A 412 8.31 8.42 -8.43
CA LEU A 412 8.36 7.32 -7.47
C LEU A 412 9.68 7.33 -6.65
N ARG A 413 9.84 8.33 -5.79
CA ARG A 413 11.00 8.47 -4.87
C ARG A 413 10.57 8.97 -3.49
N GLY A 414 11.51 8.89 -2.55
CA GLY A 414 11.32 9.35 -1.17
C GLY A 414 10.13 8.66 -0.53
N ASP A 415 9.26 9.45 0.08
CA ASP A 415 8.12 8.99 0.89
C ASP A 415 7.08 8.17 0.10
N ARG A 416 7.14 8.16 -1.24
CA ARG A 416 6.29 7.30 -2.08
C ARG A 416 6.75 5.85 -2.15
N ILE A 417 7.95 5.53 -1.64
CA ILE A 417 8.45 4.16 -1.56
C ILE A 417 8.10 3.58 -0.20
N SER A 418 6.90 3.01 -0.09
CA SER A 418 6.49 2.24 1.09
C SER A 418 6.95 0.77 1.00
N PRO A 419 6.90 0.00 2.09
CA PRO A 419 7.18 -1.44 2.07
C PRO A 419 6.35 -2.19 1.02
N ASP A 420 5.08 -1.83 0.87
CA ASP A 420 4.18 -2.48 -0.09
C ASP A 420 4.54 -2.14 -1.54
N VAL A 421 5.01 -0.90 -1.80
CA VAL A 421 5.51 -0.48 -3.12
C VAL A 421 6.80 -1.20 -3.47
N LEU A 422 7.74 -1.30 -2.53
CA LEU A 422 9.02 -1.99 -2.74
C LEU A 422 8.81 -3.49 -2.95
N LEU A 423 7.95 -4.13 -2.14
CA LEU A 423 7.58 -5.53 -2.29
C LEU A 423 6.88 -5.80 -3.63
N ALA A 424 5.91 -4.97 -4.01
CA ALA A 424 5.21 -5.06 -5.29
C ALA A 424 6.18 -4.94 -6.48
N SER A 425 7.10 -3.99 -6.41
CA SER A 425 8.14 -3.77 -7.42
C SER A 425 9.12 -4.94 -7.52
N ALA A 426 9.55 -5.50 -6.39
CA ALA A 426 10.43 -6.66 -6.35
C ALA A 426 9.75 -7.92 -6.93
N LYS A 427 8.47 -8.14 -6.62
CA LYS A 427 7.67 -9.22 -7.21
C LYS A 427 7.54 -9.07 -8.73
N ALA A 428 7.19 -7.87 -9.20
CA ALA A 428 7.05 -7.58 -10.62
C ALA A 428 8.37 -7.71 -11.39
N MET A 429 9.49 -7.22 -10.83
CA MET A 429 10.80 -7.39 -11.47
C MET A 429 11.24 -8.86 -11.47
N SER A 430 10.97 -9.60 -10.40
CA SER A 430 11.34 -11.02 -10.29
C SER A 430 10.54 -11.90 -11.25
N SER A 431 9.33 -11.53 -11.66
CA SER A 431 8.57 -12.31 -12.66
C SER A 431 9.18 -12.30 -14.07
N PHE A 432 10.12 -11.39 -14.34
CA PHE A 432 10.91 -11.33 -15.58
C PHE A 432 12.33 -11.90 -15.42
N ALA A 433 12.69 -12.38 -14.22
CA ALA A 433 13.98 -13.00 -13.98
C ALA A 433 14.01 -14.43 -14.55
N ILE A 434 15.17 -14.85 -15.03
CA ILE A 434 15.41 -16.27 -15.34
C ILE A 434 15.57 -17.00 -13.99
N PRO A 435 14.71 -17.95 -13.62
CA PRO A 435 14.80 -18.60 -12.32
C PRO A 435 16.04 -19.50 -12.25
N CYS A 436 16.66 -19.58 -11.06
CA CYS A 436 17.74 -20.54 -10.75
C CYS A 436 17.30 -21.37 -9.56
N ALA A 437 16.67 -22.52 -9.81
CA ALA A 437 16.15 -23.35 -8.73
C ALA A 437 17.29 -23.99 -7.93
N VAL A 438 17.34 -23.70 -6.64
CA VAL A 438 18.30 -24.27 -5.69
C VAL A 438 17.53 -24.89 -4.55
N GLY A 439 17.81 -26.16 -4.23
CA GLY A 439 17.12 -26.85 -3.15
C GLY A 439 17.53 -26.34 -1.76
N GLY A 440 16.62 -26.44 -0.79
CA GLY A 440 16.90 -26.23 0.63
C GLY A 440 17.24 -24.78 1.02
N PRO A 441 17.75 -24.56 2.25
CA PRO A 441 18.13 -23.24 2.73
C PRO A 441 19.34 -22.66 1.98
N VAL A 442 19.24 -21.40 1.58
CA VAL A 442 20.26 -20.70 0.80
C VAL A 442 20.53 -19.32 1.42
N ILE A 443 21.81 -18.96 1.46
CA ILE A 443 22.30 -17.67 1.97
C ILE A 443 22.63 -16.73 0.81
N ASP A 444 22.24 -15.47 0.92
CA ASP A 444 22.78 -14.38 0.10
C ASP A 444 23.40 -13.30 1.00
N VAL A 445 24.49 -12.70 0.51
CA VAL A 445 25.20 -11.59 1.15
C VAL A 445 25.30 -10.49 0.11
N VAL A 446 24.48 -9.44 0.26
CA VAL A 446 24.25 -8.46 -0.82
C VAL A 446 24.02 -7.08 -0.23
N GLY A 447 24.31 -6.04 -1.00
CA GLY A 447 24.07 -4.65 -0.61
C GLY A 447 23.32 -3.91 -1.71
N THR A 448 22.67 -2.80 -1.37
CA THR A 448 22.11 -1.87 -2.35
C THR A 448 23.19 -1.22 -3.22
N GLY A 449 24.42 -1.16 -2.71
CA GLY A 449 25.53 -0.37 -3.24
C GLY A 449 25.27 1.14 -3.15
N GLY A 450 26.26 1.92 -3.57
CA GLY A 450 26.18 3.38 -3.56
C GLY A 450 26.55 3.99 -2.21
N ASP A 451 27.31 3.23 -1.40
CA ASP A 451 28.22 3.78 -0.42
C ASP A 451 29.16 4.79 -1.09
N SER A 452 29.39 5.92 -0.43
CA SER A 452 30.27 6.98 -0.96
C SER A 452 31.76 6.67 -0.81
N VAL A 453 32.07 5.45 -0.35
CA VAL A 453 33.40 4.99 0.04
C VAL A 453 33.76 3.82 -0.86
N ASP A 454 34.79 3.96 -1.70
CA ASP A 454 35.31 2.85 -2.53
C ASP A 454 35.97 1.79 -1.61
N THR A 455 35.20 0.90 -1.00
CA THR A 455 35.71 -0.16 -0.11
C THR A 455 36.09 -1.44 -0.86
N PHE A 456 36.84 -2.31 -0.18
CA PHE A 456 37.09 -3.68 -0.66
C PHE A 456 35.77 -4.44 -0.81
N ASN A 457 35.69 -5.40 -1.76
CA ASN A 457 34.49 -6.17 -2.08
C ASN A 457 34.05 -7.16 -0.97
N ALA A 458 33.75 -6.67 0.22
CA ALA A 458 33.54 -7.44 1.44
C ALA A 458 32.34 -8.37 1.34
N SER A 459 31.21 -7.93 0.77
CA SER A 459 30.04 -8.81 0.58
C SER A 459 30.35 -10.03 -0.30
N THR A 460 31.18 -9.88 -1.33
CA THR A 460 31.55 -10.98 -2.23
C THR A 460 32.55 -11.92 -1.57
N ALA A 461 33.55 -11.36 -0.88
CA ALA A 461 34.48 -12.12 -0.07
C ALA A 461 33.77 -12.88 1.07
N ALA A 462 32.79 -12.26 1.73
CA ALA A 462 32.01 -12.84 2.81
C ALA A 462 31.16 -14.01 2.33
N ALA A 463 30.56 -13.93 1.13
CA ALA A 463 29.85 -15.05 0.51
C ALA A 463 30.77 -16.27 0.31
N LEU A 464 32.01 -16.05 -0.17
CA LEU A 464 33.01 -17.11 -0.32
C LEU A 464 33.44 -17.69 1.03
N TYR A 465 33.56 -16.84 2.06
CA TYR A 465 33.86 -17.30 3.43
C TYR A 465 32.74 -18.17 3.96
N CYS A 466 31.48 -17.74 3.83
CA CYS A 466 30.32 -18.50 4.26
C CYS A 466 30.31 -19.89 3.61
N CYS A 467 30.55 -19.96 2.29
CA CYS A 467 30.60 -21.23 1.59
C CYS A 467 31.72 -22.16 2.10
N GLY A 468 32.88 -21.58 2.50
CA GLY A 468 33.99 -22.32 3.09
C GLY A 468 33.73 -22.84 4.51
N CYS A 469 32.82 -22.24 5.27
CA CYS A 469 32.62 -22.54 6.69
C CYS A 469 31.78 -23.80 6.95
N CYS A 470 30.76 -24.09 6.14
CA CYS A 470 29.61 -24.84 6.69
C CYS A 470 28.74 -25.63 5.69
N GLY A 471 29.16 -25.83 4.44
CA GLY A 471 28.44 -26.70 3.48
C GLY A 471 26.99 -26.29 3.19
N ARG A 472 26.63 -25.03 3.50
CA ARG A 472 25.35 -24.42 3.13
C ARG A 472 25.52 -23.72 1.79
N ARG A 473 24.49 -23.79 0.97
CA ARG A 473 24.49 -23.15 -0.35
C ARG A 473 24.48 -21.63 -0.19
N VAL A 474 25.39 -20.99 -0.89
CA VAL A 474 25.50 -19.54 -0.98
C VAL A 474 25.26 -19.13 -2.42
N THR A 475 24.26 -18.28 -2.63
CA THR A 475 23.93 -17.76 -3.96
C THR A 475 24.05 -16.24 -3.92
N LYS A 476 25.20 -15.73 -4.35
CA LYS A 476 25.44 -14.30 -4.39
C LYS A 476 24.80 -13.70 -5.65
N HIS A 477 23.84 -12.81 -5.46
CA HIS A 477 23.39 -11.93 -6.53
C HIS A 477 24.34 -10.74 -6.66
N GLY A 478 24.74 -10.39 -7.88
CA GLY A 478 25.71 -9.33 -8.10
C GLY A 478 25.73 -8.79 -9.53
N ASN A 479 26.27 -7.57 -9.67
CA ASN A 479 26.44 -6.90 -10.96
C ASN A 479 27.84 -6.30 -11.06
N ARG A 480 28.17 -5.76 -12.24
CA ARG A 480 29.34 -4.90 -12.44
C ARG A 480 29.12 -3.55 -11.74
N SER A 481 30.22 -2.88 -11.40
CA SER A 481 30.14 -1.57 -10.77
C SER A 481 29.43 -0.53 -11.65
N SER A 482 28.59 0.31 -11.05
CA SER A 482 28.00 1.48 -11.69
C SER A 482 28.64 2.81 -11.29
N SER A 483 29.41 2.85 -10.20
CA SER A 483 29.92 4.09 -9.58
C SER A 483 31.28 3.96 -8.89
N GLY A 484 31.72 2.75 -8.52
CA GLY A 484 32.99 2.50 -7.85
C GLY A 484 34.03 1.77 -8.72
N ARG A 485 35.22 1.51 -8.15
CA ARG A 485 36.36 0.92 -8.87
C ARG A 485 36.23 -0.57 -9.22
N CYS A 486 35.52 -1.35 -8.42
CA CYS A 486 35.37 -2.80 -8.61
C CYS A 486 34.01 -3.28 -8.10
N GLY A 487 33.17 -3.84 -8.98
CA GLY A 487 31.91 -4.47 -8.59
C GLY A 487 32.07 -5.95 -8.26
N ALA A 488 31.01 -6.57 -7.72
CA ALA A 488 31.02 -8.00 -7.39
C ALA A 488 31.34 -8.89 -8.60
N ALA A 489 30.77 -8.57 -9.77
CA ALA A 489 31.06 -9.31 -11.00
C ALA A 489 32.51 -9.12 -11.48
N ASP A 490 33.04 -7.88 -11.39
CA ASP A 490 34.41 -7.56 -11.80
C ASP A 490 35.43 -8.28 -10.90
N PHE A 491 35.14 -8.38 -9.60
CA PHE A 491 35.95 -9.10 -8.63
C PHE A 491 35.93 -10.62 -8.88
N MET A 492 34.75 -11.21 -9.11
CA MET A 492 34.63 -12.66 -9.41
C MET A 492 35.33 -13.04 -10.72
N GLU A 493 35.23 -12.20 -11.74
CA GLU A 493 35.91 -12.38 -13.02
C GLU A 493 37.43 -12.26 -12.87
N ALA A 494 37.93 -11.30 -12.07
CA ALA A 494 39.35 -11.16 -11.75
C ALA A 494 39.90 -12.33 -10.91
N LEU A 495 39.05 -12.97 -10.09
CA LEU A 495 39.33 -14.25 -9.44
C LEU A 495 39.32 -15.44 -10.41
N GLY A 496 38.97 -15.25 -11.68
CA GLY A 496 39.01 -16.25 -12.74
C GLY A 496 37.74 -17.09 -12.89
N ALA A 497 36.66 -16.76 -12.18
CA ALA A 497 35.39 -17.47 -12.32
C ALA A 497 34.68 -17.11 -13.63
N CYS A 498 33.99 -18.08 -14.24
CA CYS A 498 33.03 -17.78 -15.29
C CYS A 498 31.73 -17.25 -14.67
N ILE A 499 31.39 -15.99 -14.93
CA ILE A 499 30.19 -15.33 -14.38
C ILE A 499 28.99 -15.36 -15.32
N THR A 500 29.15 -15.87 -16.55
CA THR A 500 28.13 -15.83 -17.61
C THR A 500 27.36 -17.14 -17.79
N LEU A 501 27.45 -18.05 -16.81
CA LEU A 501 26.74 -19.32 -16.82
C LEU A 501 25.22 -19.12 -16.89
N ASN A 502 24.55 -19.93 -17.71
CA ASN A 502 23.10 -19.98 -17.72
C ASN A 502 22.55 -20.75 -16.50
N SER A 503 21.22 -20.71 -16.31
CA SER A 503 20.58 -21.30 -15.13
C SER A 503 20.88 -22.80 -14.93
N PRO A 504 20.73 -23.69 -15.94
CA PRO A 504 21.10 -25.10 -15.80
C PRO A 504 22.58 -25.34 -15.45
N GLN A 505 23.50 -24.61 -16.09
CA GLN A 505 24.94 -24.72 -15.81
C GLN A 505 25.25 -24.30 -14.37
N LEU A 506 24.73 -23.14 -13.95
CA LEU A 506 24.97 -22.62 -12.61
C LEU A 506 24.34 -23.49 -11.53
N ALA A 507 23.15 -24.04 -11.76
CA ALA A 507 22.51 -24.98 -10.82
C ALA A 507 23.40 -26.21 -10.57
N THR A 508 24.04 -26.74 -11.62
CA THR A 508 24.99 -27.86 -11.50
C THR A 508 26.21 -27.46 -10.68
N VAL A 509 26.78 -26.27 -10.93
CA VAL A 509 27.92 -25.76 -10.15
C VAL A 509 27.53 -25.59 -8.67
N ILE A 510 26.34 -25.05 -8.38
CA ILE A 510 25.85 -24.87 -7.01
C ILE A 510 25.65 -26.22 -6.33
N GLU A 511 25.11 -27.22 -7.02
CA GLU A 511 24.92 -28.55 -6.46
C GLU A 511 26.26 -29.22 -6.10
N GLU A 512 27.28 -29.01 -6.93
CA GLU A 512 28.59 -29.63 -6.71
C GLU A 512 29.44 -28.91 -5.65
N CYS A 513 29.39 -27.58 -5.55
CA CYS A 513 30.30 -26.83 -4.67
C CYS A 513 29.64 -25.88 -3.66
N ASP A 514 28.31 -25.82 -3.59
CA ASP A 514 27.55 -24.97 -2.67
C ASP A 514 27.75 -23.46 -2.88
N MET A 515 28.31 -23.04 -4.02
CA MET A 515 28.51 -21.63 -4.37
C MET A 515 27.95 -21.34 -5.74
N GLY A 516 27.20 -20.25 -5.85
CA GLY A 516 26.72 -19.71 -7.11
C GLY A 516 26.84 -18.20 -7.15
N PHE A 517 27.32 -17.66 -8.26
CA PHE A 517 27.25 -16.23 -8.55
C PHE A 517 26.20 -15.98 -9.64
N LEU A 518 25.09 -15.34 -9.25
CA LEU A 518 24.02 -14.97 -10.17
C LEU A 518 24.35 -13.59 -10.74
N PHE A 519 24.91 -13.56 -11.94
CA PHE A 519 25.22 -12.30 -12.60
C PHE A 519 23.94 -11.63 -13.11
N ALA A 520 23.62 -10.46 -12.56
CA ALA A 520 22.35 -9.77 -12.80
C ALA A 520 22.03 -9.56 -14.30
N GLN A 521 23.03 -9.35 -15.16
CA GLN A 521 22.81 -9.13 -16.60
C GLN A 521 22.40 -10.41 -17.35
N VAL A 522 22.75 -11.59 -16.82
CA VAL A 522 22.31 -12.89 -17.35
C VAL A 522 20.91 -13.20 -16.85
N PHE A 523 20.67 -13.00 -15.55
CA PHE A 523 19.43 -13.45 -14.91
C PHE A 523 18.28 -12.44 -14.95
N HIS A 524 18.55 -11.15 -15.22
CA HIS A 524 17.53 -10.11 -15.42
C HIS A 524 17.65 -9.45 -16.80
N PRO A 525 17.47 -10.20 -17.91
CA PRO A 525 17.65 -9.66 -19.26
C PRO A 525 16.70 -8.50 -19.58
N ALA A 526 15.50 -8.48 -18.97
CA ALA A 526 14.50 -7.41 -19.10
C ALA A 526 15.00 -6.05 -18.57
N MET A 527 16.03 -6.01 -17.71
CA MET A 527 16.60 -4.75 -17.23
C MET A 527 17.24 -3.90 -18.33
N LYS A 528 17.52 -4.48 -19.50
CA LYS A 528 17.99 -3.72 -20.68
C LYS A 528 17.02 -2.60 -21.04
N SER A 529 15.71 -2.83 -20.89
CA SER A 529 14.62 -1.88 -21.20
C SER A 529 14.70 -0.57 -20.40
N VAL A 530 15.26 -0.60 -19.18
CA VAL A 530 15.34 0.57 -18.30
C VAL A 530 16.77 1.10 -18.11
N SER A 531 17.78 0.35 -18.55
CA SER A 531 19.20 0.64 -18.31
C SER A 531 19.68 1.99 -18.86
N ALA A 532 19.30 2.34 -20.10
CA ALA A 532 19.66 3.61 -20.72
C ALA A 532 19.01 4.79 -20.00
N ILE A 533 17.72 4.65 -19.67
CA ILE A 533 16.93 5.66 -18.98
C ILE A 533 17.51 5.96 -17.60
N ARG A 534 17.90 4.93 -16.84
CA ARG A 534 18.55 5.10 -15.53
C ARG A 534 19.87 5.86 -15.64
N ARG A 535 20.67 5.56 -16.67
CA ARG A 535 21.95 6.24 -16.92
C ARG A 535 21.73 7.72 -17.29
N GLU A 536 20.71 8.01 -18.09
CA GLU A 536 20.35 9.38 -18.48
C GLU A 536 19.75 10.18 -17.32
N LEU A 537 18.91 9.55 -16.48
CA LEU A 537 18.36 10.19 -15.29
C LEU A 537 19.45 10.60 -14.28
N GLY A 538 20.50 9.79 -14.13
CA GLY A 538 21.64 10.11 -13.26
C GLY A 538 21.32 10.23 -11.76
N ILE A 539 20.14 9.79 -11.34
CA ILE A 539 19.66 9.87 -9.95
C ILE A 539 19.27 8.48 -9.43
N ARG A 540 19.32 8.30 -8.10
CA ARG A 540 18.84 7.07 -7.45
C ARG A 540 17.32 6.96 -7.59
N THR A 541 16.84 5.77 -7.94
CA THR A 541 15.42 5.43 -8.09
C THR A 541 15.13 4.10 -7.40
N ILE A 542 13.86 3.65 -7.41
CA ILE A 542 13.49 2.34 -6.85
C ILE A 542 14.36 1.19 -7.39
N PHE A 543 14.83 1.24 -8.64
CA PHE A 543 15.70 0.21 -9.21
C PHE A 543 17.09 0.12 -8.57
N ASN A 544 17.53 1.12 -7.82
CA ASN A 544 18.76 1.03 -7.03
C ASN A 544 18.58 0.17 -5.76
N ILE A 545 17.35 0.03 -5.28
CA ILE A 545 17.01 -0.73 -4.07
C ILE A 545 16.24 -2.02 -4.38
N LEU A 546 16.12 -2.42 -5.65
CA LEU A 546 15.50 -3.70 -6.01
C LEU A 546 16.51 -4.86 -6.04
N GLY A 547 17.78 -4.59 -6.35
CA GLY A 547 18.79 -5.62 -6.59
C GLY A 547 18.89 -6.71 -5.51
N PRO A 548 18.99 -6.35 -4.22
CA PRO A 548 19.01 -7.33 -3.13
C PRO A 548 17.76 -8.19 -3.03
N LEU A 549 16.58 -7.69 -3.43
CA LEU A 549 15.28 -8.36 -3.23
C LEU A 549 14.90 -9.30 -4.38
N THR A 550 15.65 -9.27 -5.48
CA THR A 550 15.28 -9.99 -6.72
C THR A 550 16.24 -11.12 -7.06
N ASN A 551 16.96 -11.68 -6.08
CA ASN A 551 17.86 -12.80 -6.33
C ASN A 551 17.07 -14.00 -6.94
N PRO A 552 17.42 -14.45 -8.16
CA PRO A 552 16.68 -15.51 -8.86
C PRO A 552 16.69 -16.89 -8.19
N ALA A 553 17.58 -17.11 -7.22
CA ALA A 553 17.61 -18.32 -6.39
C ALA A 553 16.68 -18.25 -5.16
N SER A 554 16.02 -17.11 -4.95
CA SER A 554 15.06 -16.89 -3.84
C SER A 554 15.61 -17.31 -2.47
N PRO A 555 16.76 -16.75 -2.03
CA PRO A 555 17.43 -17.14 -0.79
C PRO A 555 16.48 -17.05 0.41
N THR A 556 16.64 -17.97 1.36
CA THR A 556 15.84 -17.99 2.60
C THR A 556 16.49 -17.19 3.72
N HIS A 557 17.81 -17.03 3.66
CA HIS A 557 18.63 -16.34 4.65
C HIS A 557 19.43 -15.22 3.97
N MET A 558 19.42 -14.01 4.51
CA MET A 558 20.01 -12.86 3.81
C MET A 558 20.75 -11.91 4.77
N LEU A 559 21.99 -11.55 4.45
CA LEU A 559 22.62 -10.35 4.97
C LEU A 559 22.48 -9.25 3.92
N VAL A 560 21.76 -8.18 4.26
CA VAL A 560 21.43 -7.09 3.33
C VAL A 560 22.02 -5.77 3.81
N GLY A 561 22.97 -5.26 3.06
CA GLY A 561 23.48 -3.90 3.18
C GLY A 561 22.52 -2.86 2.61
N VAL A 562 22.30 -1.76 3.33
CA VAL A 562 21.58 -0.60 2.79
C VAL A 562 22.39 0.69 2.90
N GLY A 563 22.31 1.53 1.87
CA GLY A 563 23.07 2.79 1.79
C GLY A 563 22.52 3.96 2.61
N SER A 564 21.46 3.78 3.40
CA SER A 564 20.96 4.78 4.34
C SER A 564 20.15 4.14 5.47
N ILE A 565 20.07 4.83 6.60
CA ILE A 565 19.32 4.36 7.78
C ILE A 565 17.83 4.18 7.50
N GLU A 566 17.22 5.05 6.68
CA GLU A 566 15.78 5.01 6.35
C GLU A 566 15.42 3.75 5.55
N LEU A 567 16.36 3.26 4.73
CA LEU A 567 16.19 2.02 4.01
C LEU A 567 16.20 0.80 4.94
N GLY A 568 16.81 0.89 6.12
CA GLY A 568 16.90 -0.23 7.06
C GLY A 568 15.54 -0.75 7.49
N ASP A 569 14.66 0.16 7.94
CA ASP A 569 13.29 -0.17 8.32
C ASP A 569 12.44 -0.67 7.16
N LEU A 570 12.58 -0.01 6.01
CA LEU A 570 11.87 -0.36 4.79
C LEU A 570 12.21 -1.80 4.38
N TYR A 571 13.49 -2.15 4.35
CA TYR A 571 13.96 -3.50 4.01
C TYR A 571 13.54 -4.54 5.03
N ALA A 572 13.68 -4.26 6.33
CA ALA A 572 13.31 -5.20 7.37
C ALA A 572 11.83 -5.60 7.28
N GLN A 573 10.94 -4.63 7.03
CA GLN A 573 9.51 -4.88 6.84
C GLN A 573 9.21 -5.68 5.56
N VAL A 574 9.91 -5.39 4.46
CA VAL A 574 9.74 -6.14 3.20
C VAL A 574 10.21 -7.59 3.35
N LEU A 575 11.38 -7.80 3.96
CA LEU A 575 11.95 -9.13 4.17
C LEU A 575 11.09 -9.96 5.12
N LEU A 576 10.50 -9.35 6.15
CA LEU A 576 9.51 -9.98 7.02
C LEU A 576 8.28 -10.42 6.22
N LYS A 577 7.69 -9.53 5.40
CA LYS A 577 6.54 -9.86 4.52
C LYS A 577 6.87 -10.95 3.49
N MET A 578 8.14 -11.08 3.11
CA MET A 578 8.63 -12.14 2.21
C MET A 578 8.91 -13.46 2.94
N GLY A 579 8.76 -13.52 4.26
CA GLY A 579 9.05 -14.70 5.09
C GLY A 579 10.54 -15.07 5.10
N LYS A 580 11.43 -14.08 5.02
CA LYS A 580 12.89 -14.29 4.99
C LYS A 580 13.47 -14.16 6.40
N GLN A 581 14.49 -14.95 6.68
CA GLN A 581 15.38 -14.69 7.82
C GLN A 581 16.49 -13.76 7.34
N ALA A 582 16.64 -12.60 7.96
CA ALA A 582 17.57 -11.61 7.45
C ALA A 582 18.21 -10.76 8.55
N MET A 583 19.35 -10.18 8.22
CA MET A 583 19.90 -9.03 8.93
C MET A 583 20.10 -7.92 7.92
N VAL A 584 19.42 -6.79 8.13
CA VAL A 584 19.66 -5.57 7.38
C VAL A 584 20.69 -4.74 8.13
N VAL A 585 21.68 -4.18 7.46
CA VAL A 585 22.77 -3.43 8.10
C VAL A 585 23.05 -2.09 7.42
N HIS A 586 23.38 -1.09 8.23
CA HIS A 586 23.86 0.22 7.80
C HIS A 586 24.85 0.75 8.83
N SER A 587 26.06 1.12 8.39
CA SER A 587 27.07 1.68 9.28
C SER A 587 26.94 3.18 9.45
N ASP A 588 27.38 3.71 10.60
CA ASP A 588 27.36 5.14 10.88
C ASP A 588 28.29 5.91 9.92
N GLU A 589 29.30 5.25 9.33
CA GLU A 589 30.18 5.80 8.29
C GLU A 589 29.54 5.81 6.89
N GLY A 590 28.33 5.27 6.74
CA GLY A 590 27.58 5.24 5.49
C GLY A 590 27.91 4.07 4.55
N LEU A 591 28.60 3.04 5.05
CA LEU A 591 28.78 1.76 4.36
C LEU A 591 27.48 0.95 4.40
N ASP A 592 27.22 0.23 3.31
CA ASP A 592 26.18 -0.80 3.23
C ASP A 592 26.74 -2.19 3.64
N GLU A 593 27.60 -2.21 4.66
CA GLU A 593 28.16 -3.42 5.27
C GLU A 593 28.30 -3.24 6.79
N ILE A 594 28.61 -4.33 7.51
CA ILE A 594 29.06 -4.22 8.90
C ILE A 594 30.46 -3.62 8.91
N SER A 595 30.55 -2.41 9.47
CA SER A 595 31.78 -1.62 9.53
C SER A 595 32.78 -2.25 10.52
N PRO A 596 34.06 -2.36 10.15
CA PRO A 596 35.14 -2.64 11.07
C PRO A 596 35.71 -1.36 11.72
N CYS A 597 35.23 -0.18 11.32
CA CYS A 597 35.69 1.12 11.77
C CYS A 597 34.87 1.66 12.95
N GLY A 598 33.61 1.23 13.09
CA GLY A 598 32.68 1.83 14.03
C GLY A 598 31.32 1.15 14.08
N PRO A 599 30.34 1.78 14.76
CA PRO A 599 29.03 1.18 14.99
C PRO A 599 28.24 0.93 13.70
N THR A 600 27.53 -0.19 13.68
CA THR A 600 26.60 -0.57 12.61
C THR A 600 25.21 -0.81 13.16
N GLN A 601 24.23 -0.11 12.61
CA GLN A 601 22.82 -0.34 12.88
C GLN A 601 22.36 -1.61 12.20
N ALA A 602 21.67 -2.49 12.93
CA ALA A 602 21.22 -3.76 12.41
C ALA A 602 19.75 -4.04 12.75
N TRP A 603 19.00 -4.50 11.75
CA TRP A 603 17.63 -5.00 11.88
C TRP A 603 17.62 -6.50 11.64
N VAL A 604 17.41 -7.27 12.70
CA VAL A 604 17.34 -8.73 12.66
C VAL A 604 15.90 -9.15 12.44
N VAL A 605 15.63 -9.74 11.28
CA VAL A 605 14.35 -10.35 10.90
C VAL A 605 14.45 -11.85 11.17
N LYS A 606 13.82 -12.31 12.24
CA LYS A 606 13.83 -13.71 12.65
C LYS A 606 12.58 -14.00 13.48
N ASP A 607 12.05 -15.23 13.38
CA ASP A 607 10.90 -15.70 14.16
C ASP A 607 9.68 -14.76 14.04
N ASP A 608 9.40 -14.31 12.81
CA ASP A 608 8.32 -13.36 12.46
C ASP A 608 8.37 -12.01 13.19
N ALA A 609 9.54 -11.64 13.73
CA ALA A 609 9.77 -10.37 14.41
C ALA A 609 10.97 -9.61 13.83
N ILE A 610 10.97 -8.29 14.04
CA ILE A 610 12.09 -7.40 13.72
C ILE A 610 12.68 -6.90 15.04
N THR A 611 13.95 -7.21 15.29
CA THR A 611 14.69 -6.69 16.45
C THR A 611 15.78 -5.74 15.97
N ARG A 612 15.86 -4.55 16.56
CA ARG A 612 16.96 -3.62 16.29
C ARG A 612 18.11 -3.82 17.28
N THR A 613 19.33 -3.75 16.79
CA THR A 613 20.54 -3.77 17.60
C THR A 613 21.64 -2.93 16.95
N VAL A 614 22.68 -2.62 17.72
CA VAL A 614 23.91 -2.02 17.22
C VAL A 614 25.02 -3.05 17.32
N ILE A 615 25.83 -3.16 16.28
CA ILE A 615 27.01 -4.05 16.19
C ILE A 615 28.25 -3.16 16.23
N LYS A 616 29.23 -3.51 17.07
CA LYS A 616 30.51 -2.81 17.15
C LYS A 616 31.67 -3.80 16.94
N PRO A 617 32.78 -3.40 16.29
CA PRO A 617 33.96 -4.28 16.14
C PRO A 617 34.46 -4.85 17.48
N GLU A 618 34.39 -4.05 18.53
CA GLU A 618 34.84 -4.40 19.89
C GLU A 618 34.04 -5.55 20.50
N ASP A 619 32.79 -5.76 20.07
CA ASP A 619 31.95 -6.88 20.52
C ASP A 619 32.56 -8.24 20.16
N PHE A 620 33.51 -8.25 19.21
CA PHE A 620 34.22 -9.42 18.71
C PHE A 620 35.71 -9.43 19.06
N GLY A 621 36.15 -8.52 19.95
CA GLY A 621 37.55 -8.35 20.31
C GLY A 621 38.42 -7.74 19.20
N LEU A 622 37.79 -7.11 18.20
CA LEU A 622 38.49 -6.39 17.15
C LEU A 622 38.77 -4.95 17.58
N ARG A 623 39.88 -4.42 17.11
CA ARG A 623 40.17 -2.98 17.25
C ARG A 623 39.56 -2.25 16.05
N PRO A 624 38.88 -1.11 16.25
CA PRO A 624 38.41 -0.27 15.16
C PRO A 624 39.52 0.04 14.16
N LEU A 625 39.24 -0.17 12.87
CA LEU A 625 40.15 0.12 11.77
C LEU A 625 39.96 1.55 11.25
N ALA A 626 40.97 2.11 10.59
CA ALA A 626 40.75 3.32 9.80
C ALA A 626 40.02 2.97 8.50
N ILE A 627 39.20 3.89 7.99
CA ILE A 627 38.45 3.69 6.74
C ILE A 627 39.38 3.39 5.54
N ASP A 628 40.59 3.96 5.56
CA ASP A 628 41.60 3.74 4.52
C ASP A 628 42.21 2.32 4.56
N ASP A 629 42.15 1.62 5.70
CA ASP A 629 42.63 0.23 5.83
C ASP A 629 41.76 -0.78 5.06
N ILE A 630 40.51 -0.38 4.74
CA ILE A 630 39.53 -1.21 4.04
C ILE A 630 39.18 -0.68 2.66
N ARG A 631 39.91 0.33 2.18
CA ARG A 631 39.72 0.91 0.86
C ARG A 631 40.01 -0.12 -0.24
N GLY A 632 39.14 -0.17 -1.24
CA GLY A 632 39.27 -1.05 -2.40
C GLY A 632 40.18 -0.47 -3.48
N SER A 633 40.72 -1.37 -4.28
CA SER A 633 41.62 -1.06 -5.39
C SER A 633 41.05 -1.57 -6.73
N ALA A 634 41.88 -1.68 -7.77
CA ALA A 634 41.43 -2.24 -9.04
C ALA A 634 41.00 -3.72 -8.89
N PRO A 635 40.10 -4.25 -9.75
CA PRO A 635 39.62 -5.62 -9.63
C PRO A 635 40.72 -6.69 -9.56
N SER A 636 41.78 -6.55 -10.36
CA SER A 636 42.94 -7.45 -10.36
C SER A 636 43.74 -7.41 -9.06
N GLU A 637 43.89 -6.22 -8.47
CA GLU A 637 44.60 -6.00 -7.20
C GLU A 637 43.79 -6.57 -6.03
N ASN A 638 42.49 -6.29 -5.97
CA ASN A 638 41.59 -6.88 -4.97
C ASN A 638 41.62 -8.41 -5.05
N ALA A 639 41.54 -8.98 -6.26
CA ALA A 639 41.58 -10.44 -6.46
C ALA A 639 42.93 -11.04 -6.04
N ALA A 640 44.05 -10.37 -6.35
CA ALA A 640 45.38 -10.81 -5.93
C ALA A 640 45.55 -10.77 -4.41
N LEU A 641 45.12 -9.68 -3.76
CA LEU A 641 45.10 -9.55 -2.30
C LEU A 641 44.24 -10.65 -1.67
N PHE A 642 43.02 -10.86 -2.17
CA PHE A 642 42.12 -11.88 -1.66
C PHE A 642 42.72 -13.28 -1.75
N ARG A 643 43.35 -13.64 -2.89
CA ARG A 643 44.03 -14.93 -3.05
C ARG A 643 45.17 -15.13 -2.05
N LYS A 644 45.96 -14.10 -1.77
CA LYS A 644 47.04 -14.19 -0.77
C LYS A 644 46.48 -14.34 0.64
N ILE A 645 45.42 -13.61 0.96
CA ILE A 645 44.69 -13.68 2.23
C ILE A 645 44.16 -15.10 2.47
N VAL A 646 43.40 -15.69 1.54
CA VAL A 646 42.80 -17.03 1.74
C VAL A 646 43.84 -18.15 1.68
N ALA A 647 45.00 -17.91 1.05
CA ALA A 647 46.13 -18.84 1.06
C ALA A 647 47.02 -18.73 2.32
N GLY A 648 46.69 -17.83 3.25
CA GLY A 648 47.49 -17.59 4.46
C GLY A 648 48.86 -16.94 4.19
N LYS A 649 49.04 -16.30 3.02
CA LYS A 649 50.30 -15.67 2.59
C LYS A 649 50.38 -14.18 2.92
N GLU A 650 49.28 -13.58 3.36
CA GLU A 650 49.19 -12.16 3.69
C GLU A 650 48.24 -11.96 4.87
N HIS A 651 48.68 -11.18 5.86
CA HIS A 651 47.85 -10.71 6.97
C HIS A 651 47.41 -9.29 6.63
N HIS A 652 46.11 -9.06 6.51
CA HIS A 652 45.55 -7.77 6.10
C HIS A 652 44.32 -7.42 6.93
N PRO A 653 44.10 -6.14 7.33
CA PRO A 653 42.94 -5.73 8.12
C PRO A 653 41.57 -6.08 7.49
N VAL A 654 41.51 -6.14 6.17
CA VAL A 654 40.35 -6.62 5.39
C VAL A 654 39.85 -8.00 5.84
N VAL A 655 40.69 -8.85 6.42
CA VAL A 655 40.25 -10.16 6.97
C VAL A 655 39.18 -9.96 8.05
N ASP A 656 39.39 -9.01 8.95
CA ASP A 656 38.45 -8.72 10.04
C ASP A 656 37.15 -8.12 9.47
N TYR A 657 37.27 -7.24 8.48
CA TYR A 657 36.13 -6.67 7.76
C TYR A 657 35.25 -7.75 7.10
N VAL A 658 35.87 -8.69 6.39
CA VAL A 658 35.18 -9.81 5.73
C VAL A 658 34.60 -10.77 6.77
N ALA A 659 35.32 -11.03 7.87
CA ALA A 659 34.88 -11.94 8.91
C ALA A 659 33.65 -11.44 9.68
N LEU A 660 33.51 -10.12 9.90
CA LEU A 660 32.32 -9.51 10.49
C LEU A 660 31.07 -9.81 9.65
N ASN A 661 31.14 -9.51 8.35
CA ASN A 661 30.03 -9.72 7.43
C ASN A 661 29.74 -11.21 7.20
N ALA A 662 30.77 -12.05 7.04
CA ALA A 662 30.59 -13.49 6.95
C ALA A 662 29.96 -14.05 8.24
N GLY A 663 30.40 -13.59 9.42
CA GLY A 663 29.87 -14.03 10.71
C GLY A 663 28.39 -13.72 10.88
N ALA A 664 27.94 -12.54 10.46
CA ALA A 664 26.53 -12.18 10.45
C ALA A 664 25.70 -13.06 9.50
N ALA A 665 26.21 -13.33 8.30
CA ALA A 665 25.56 -14.23 7.35
C ALA A 665 25.50 -15.69 7.86
N LEU A 666 26.52 -16.15 8.59
CA LEU A 666 26.53 -17.47 9.25
C LEU A 666 25.51 -17.56 10.40
N PHE A 667 25.42 -16.50 11.21
CA PHE A 667 24.45 -16.40 12.30
C PHE A 667 23.02 -16.41 11.77
N ILE A 668 22.69 -15.53 10.83
CA ILE A 668 21.37 -15.51 10.18
C ILE A 668 21.13 -16.83 9.45
N GLY A 669 22.14 -17.37 8.79
CA GLY A 669 22.09 -18.67 8.12
C GLY A 669 21.88 -19.85 9.06
N GLY A 670 21.75 -19.67 10.37
CA GLY A 670 21.50 -20.75 11.34
C GLY A 670 22.68 -21.71 11.52
N LEU A 671 23.89 -21.24 11.23
CA LEU A 671 25.14 -22.01 11.31
C LEU A 671 26.00 -21.62 12.50
N ALA A 672 25.60 -20.56 13.20
CA ALA A 672 26.12 -20.15 14.49
C ALA A 672 24.96 -19.70 15.39
N GLU A 673 25.01 -20.04 16.68
CA GLU A 673 23.95 -19.70 17.64
C GLU A 673 23.93 -18.21 17.99
N THR A 674 25.08 -17.55 17.92
CA THR A 674 25.24 -16.12 18.21
C THR A 674 26.08 -15.45 17.11
N LEU A 675 25.91 -14.13 16.97
CA LEU A 675 26.73 -13.35 16.05
C LEU A 675 28.23 -13.49 16.35
N ALA A 676 28.61 -13.47 17.64
CA ALA A 676 30.01 -13.65 18.05
C ALA A 676 30.57 -15.04 17.66
N ALA A 677 29.77 -16.10 17.81
CA ALA A 677 30.16 -17.43 17.35
C ALA A 677 30.30 -17.48 15.82
N GLY A 678 29.45 -16.76 15.09
CA GLY A 678 29.55 -16.63 13.63
C GLY A 678 30.85 -15.96 13.19
N VAL A 679 31.20 -14.83 13.81
CA VAL A 679 32.46 -14.10 13.52
C VAL A 679 33.68 -14.95 13.83
N ALA A 680 33.69 -15.64 14.99
CA ALA A 680 34.77 -16.56 15.35
C ALA A 680 34.91 -17.73 14.35
N LEU A 681 33.77 -18.27 13.86
CA LEU A 681 33.78 -19.32 12.84
C LEU A 681 34.36 -18.82 11.51
N ALA A 682 34.04 -17.59 11.09
CA ALA A 682 34.60 -16.99 9.89
C ALA A 682 36.13 -16.79 10.03
N GLN A 683 36.60 -16.28 11.17
CA GLN A 683 38.02 -16.06 11.46
C GLN A 683 38.84 -17.35 11.55
N THR A 684 38.23 -18.46 11.99
CA THR A 684 38.90 -19.76 12.05
C THR A 684 38.93 -20.46 10.69
N THR A 685 37.87 -20.34 9.89
CA THR A 685 37.74 -20.99 8.58
C THR A 685 38.76 -20.47 7.56
N ILE A 686 39.06 -19.16 7.56
CA ILE A 686 40.08 -18.63 6.67
C ILE A 686 41.46 -19.24 6.96
N LYS A 687 41.82 -19.40 8.23
CA LYS A 687 43.11 -19.97 8.65
C LYS A 687 43.26 -21.44 8.28
N SER A 688 42.14 -22.15 8.06
CA SER A 688 42.16 -23.58 7.73
C SER A 688 42.34 -23.86 6.24
N GLY A 689 42.45 -22.84 5.37
CA GLY A 689 42.59 -23.02 3.91
C GLY A 689 41.32 -23.43 3.17
N LYS A 690 40.22 -23.69 3.88
CA LYS A 690 38.94 -24.15 3.29
C LYS A 690 38.35 -23.14 2.32
N VAL A 691 38.51 -21.84 2.59
CA VAL A 691 38.03 -20.78 1.69
C VAL A 691 38.79 -20.83 0.36
N ALA A 692 40.11 -21.05 0.40
CA ALA A 692 40.93 -21.18 -0.81
C ALA A 692 40.54 -22.42 -1.62
N GLU A 693 40.40 -23.57 -0.96
CA GLU A 693 39.96 -24.82 -1.62
C GLU A 693 38.59 -24.66 -2.30
N LYS A 694 37.66 -23.99 -1.61
CA LYS A 694 36.31 -23.75 -2.11
C LYS A 694 36.32 -22.78 -3.29
N LEU A 695 37.10 -21.71 -3.22
CA LEU A 695 37.29 -20.76 -4.32
C LEU A 695 37.85 -21.47 -5.56
N ASP A 696 38.93 -22.25 -5.42
CA ASP A 696 39.55 -22.97 -6.53
C ASP A 696 38.59 -24.00 -7.15
N ARG A 697 37.80 -24.68 -6.31
CA ARG A 697 36.76 -25.61 -6.77
C ARG A 697 35.68 -24.89 -7.56
N TYR A 698 35.16 -23.77 -7.05
CA TYR A 698 34.15 -22.97 -7.73
C TYR A 698 34.66 -22.45 -9.07
N ILE A 699 35.89 -21.92 -9.13
CA ILE A 699 36.51 -21.44 -10.37
C ILE A 699 36.58 -22.57 -11.40
N ARG A 700 37.15 -23.73 -11.04
CA ARG A 700 37.27 -24.88 -11.96
C ARG A 700 35.91 -25.31 -12.50
N LEU A 701 34.92 -25.51 -11.63
CA LEU A 701 33.59 -25.94 -12.04
C LEU A 701 32.92 -24.88 -12.91
N SER A 702 33.02 -23.60 -12.55
CA SER A 702 32.45 -22.52 -13.36
C SER A 702 33.04 -22.48 -14.77
N GLN A 703 34.33 -22.77 -14.94
CA GLN A 703 34.97 -22.84 -16.25
C GLN A 703 34.63 -24.12 -17.02
N GLN A 704 34.51 -25.25 -16.33
CA GLN A 704 34.17 -26.54 -16.93
C GLN A 704 32.75 -26.57 -17.49
N HIS A 705 31.82 -25.89 -16.82
CA HIS A 705 30.41 -25.85 -17.21
C HIS A 705 30.04 -24.67 -18.12
N ALA A 706 30.96 -23.74 -18.37
CA ALA A 706 30.78 -22.64 -19.32
C ALA A 706 30.80 -23.15 -20.77
#